data_AF-A0A835GI67-F1
#
_entry.id   AF-A0A835GI67-F1
#
_cell.length_a   1.000
_cell.length_b   1.000
_cell.length_c   1.000
_cell.angle_alpha   90.00
_cell.angle_beta   90.00
_cell.angle_gamma   90.00
#
_symmetry.space_group_name_H-M   'P 1'
#
loop_
_entity.id
_entity.type
_entity.pdbx_description
1 polymer ?
#
loop_
_entity_poly.entity_id
_entity_poly.type
_entity_poly.pdbx_seq_one_letter_code
_entity_poly.pdbx_strand_id
1 'polypeptide(L)'
;MADAVTDKNRSYRKMYEFRCAFCLLFLIFSFNKVDLLENGLARTPPMGWMSWGYYRCGVKCEEGEHKCLNEQLILSVADSFYNEGYQEAGFEYIIIDDCWSEKKRDRNGRLVANKKRFPHGMKYLADYIHARGLKFGMYTNVANTTCMRYPGSLSHMELDAKTFAEWGVDYLKVDGCYVSEEILNTAYIQLGRYLNKTGRPMVYSCSWPYYIQYIHQQMPDYEEVARYCNMWRNYHDVQTSWDSIADIVRHYRGEYALLAPYHGPGHWNDPDMLIFGTGVLTHSQSRIQLTVFVMMSAPLLLSCDMKKITPYEKSLLQNLDLMAIAQDPLGIMAEPYGVTGCTLWIKPHLPRKGDQFPSYSLAIMNLDADSSDVSFRLSTYNLNATDGYTILDVFSGEFIRNVTYNDKIEVTVPGLAMTVEKCEPLRIVDHINTYGKCLVDKGNKEVEMRLSLVLLAVCIARGVHSLGTLDDIIGAPGKLVDGARGILGGILGGNIGNRNVCNRNVYKDYSKAVTSFHHKLYTSVAARTDGHFVFSPYTVWLSLSALAEGADPSVQSQIFASLYLPEENCIRKKFYEIAVNAEQSGRDVLFNRRRILLLDEDLKVNPPWGKTVKALGLLKAGFASIKNNPRQTLQRVRKFIGTQANIPLRGNSVILDALEYQGLWTAAFSEADIKRQPFYNEQGLVIGEVDMMHIRKRVRLAQAPFLGAKVVELPVGVDGRYTMLIAVGTGNNILKNAISMFMGSILEIFSLLQMSLVPLDVAVPRFSISSEFDIRAALEDFGVKSFWRDPLATKYVSDPSALPGSFIQRVSVSVDSWGVEPAPQRRQGLVSGLLGVASNTATGVASFAGQEFTADRPFLFALFDTATRTCLYAGAYSKPNPSN
;
A
#
# COMPACT_ATOMS: atom_id res chain seq x y z
N MET A 1 37.67 66.27 17.47
CA MET A 1 37.10 64.95 17.11
C MET A 1 35.60 65.07 16.84
N ALA A 2 35.19 65.87 15.86
CA ALA A 2 33.77 66.08 15.53
C ALA A 2 33.46 65.95 14.02
N ASP A 3 34.43 65.59 13.17
CA ASP A 3 34.24 65.46 11.72
C ASP A 3 34.32 64.01 11.20
N ALA A 4 34.39 63.01 12.10
CA ALA A 4 34.58 61.60 11.69
C ALA A 4 33.29 60.75 11.69
N VAL A 5 32.13 61.32 12.04
CA VAL A 5 30.88 60.54 12.21
C VAL A 5 29.89 60.73 11.05
N THR A 6 30.06 61.76 10.22
CA THR A 6 29.13 62.08 9.12
C THR A 6 29.44 61.39 7.80
N ASP A 7 30.65 60.86 7.58
CA ASP A 7 31.05 60.30 6.28
C ASP A 7 30.73 58.79 6.13
N LYS A 8 30.61 58.04 7.24
CA LYS A 8 30.25 56.61 7.19
C LYS A 8 28.80 56.37 6.75
N ASN A 9 27.87 57.26 7.08
CA ASN A 9 26.45 57.05 6.78
C ASN A 9 26.07 57.25 5.30
N ARG A 10 26.94 57.87 4.48
CA ARG A 10 26.67 58.06 3.04
C ARG A 10 27.08 56.86 2.19
N SER A 11 28.09 56.10 2.64
CA SER A 11 28.56 54.90 1.93
C SER A 11 27.66 53.68 2.14
N TYR A 12 27.03 53.52 3.32
CA TYR A 12 26.12 52.41 3.58
C TYR A 12 24.78 52.54 2.84
N ARG A 13 24.30 53.76 2.58
CA ARG A 13 23.03 54.00 1.87
C ARG A 13 23.12 53.66 0.38
N LYS A 14 24.25 53.96 -0.28
CA LYS A 14 24.50 53.59 -1.69
C LYS A 14 24.68 52.08 -1.91
N MET A 15 25.22 51.35 -0.93
CA MET A 15 25.37 49.89 -1.01
C MET A 15 24.04 49.14 -0.80
N TYR A 16 23.11 49.71 -0.02
CA TYR A 16 21.77 49.14 0.16
C TYR A 16 20.87 49.37 -1.06
N GLU A 17 20.93 50.54 -1.70
CA GLU A 17 20.16 50.80 -2.92
C GLU A 17 20.63 49.95 -4.11
N PHE A 18 21.93 49.68 -4.24
CA PHE A 18 22.46 48.78 -5.29
C PHE A 18 22.11 47.29 -5.06
N ARG A 19 22.01 46.84 -3.79
CA ARG A 19 21.61 45.46 -3.46
C ARG A 19 20.11 45.24 -3.57
N CYS A 20 19.28 46.23 -3.23
CA CYS A 20 17.84 46.17 -3.44
C CYS A 20 17.47 46.15 -4.93
N ALA A 21 18.17 46.90 -5.79
CA ALA A 21 17.94 46.88 -7.23
C ALA A 21 18.30 45.51 -7.88
N PHE A 22 19.36 44.85 -7.42
CA PHE A 22 19.76 43.53 -7.93
C PHE A 22 18.84 42.40 -7.42
N CYS A 23 18.33 42.50 -6.18
CA CYS A 23 17.33 41.55 -5.66
C CYS A 23 15.95 41.73 -6.31
N LEU A 24 15.55 42.95 -6.66
CA LEU A 24 14.32 43.22 -7.42
C LEU A 24 14.43 42.73 -8.87
N LEU A 25 15.59 42.85 -9.52
CA LEU A 25 15.82 42.30 -10.86
C LEU A 25 15.89 40.76 -10.89
N PHE A 26 16.42 40.11 -9.84
CA PHE A 26 16.41 38.65 -9.73
C PHE A 26 15.02 38.07 -9.37
N LEU A 27 14.19 38.82 -8.63
CA LEU A 27 12.80 38.43 -8.33
C LEU A 27 11.85 38.57 -9.53
N ILE A 28 12.21 39.36 -10.54
CA ILE A 28 11.41 39.51 -11.77
C ILE A 28 11.74 38.42 -12.81
N PHE A 29 12.87 37.70 -12.68
CA PHE A 29 13.34 36.75 -13.70
C PHE A 29 13.29 35.26 -13.31
N SER A 30 12.66 34.85 -12.20
CA SER A 30 12.69 33.43 -11.80
C SER A 30 11.43 32.85 -11.15
N PHE A 31 10.26 33.45 -11.35
CA PHE A 31 8.99 32.77 -11.03
C PHE A 31 7.89 33.22 -11.99
N ASN A 32 7.83 32.60 -13.17
CA ASN A 32 6.54 32.41 -13.84
C ASN A 32 5.75 31.40 -12.99
N LYS A 33 5.11 31.88 -11.93
CA LYS A 33 4.06 31.10 -11.26
C LYS A 33 2.87 31.10 -12.19
N VAL A 34 2.66 29.97 -12.86
CA VAL A 34 1.43 29.71 -13.59
C VAL A 34 0.33 29.48 -12.55
N ASP A 35 -0.70 30.32 -12.55
CA ASP A 35 -1.95 30.02 -11.83
C ASP A 35 -2.67 28.90 -12.59
N LEU A 36 -2.73 27.69 -12.02
CA LEU A 36 -3.28 26.47 -12.65
C LEU A 36 -4.70 26.12 -12.16
N LEU A 37 -5.39 25.15 -12.77
CA LEU A 37 -6.73 24.72 -12.34
C LEU A 37 -6.67 24.04 -10.96
N GLU A 38 -6.98 24.79 -9.91
CA GLU A 38 -6.94 24.30 -8.54
C GLU A 38 -8.35 23.96 -8.01
N ASN A 39 -8.95 22.89 -8.54
CA ASN A 39 -10.24 22.38 -8.06
C ASN A 39 -10.13 21.23 -7.03
N GLY A 40 -8.90 20.86 -6.65
CA GLY A 40 -8.63 19.80 -5.67
C GLY A 40 -8.72 18.37 -6.21
N LEU A 41 -9.06 18.18 -7.49
CA LEU A 41 -9.24 16.87 -8.12
C LEU A 41 -8.03 16.46 -8.96
N ALA A 42 -8.05 15.20 -9.42
CA ALA A 42 -7.02 14.61 -10.28
C ALA A 42 -5.59 14.84 -9.77
N ARG A 43 -5.35 14.75 -8.44
CA ARG A 43 -4.01 14.95 -7.87
C ARG A 43 -3.02 13.85 -8.23
N THR A 44 -3.55 12.71 -8.66
CA THR A 44 -2.87 11.69 -9.45
C THR A 44 -3.68 11.46 -10.74
N PRO A 45 -3.08 10.85 -11.78
CA PRO A 45 -3.77 10.65 -13.06
C PRO A 45 -5.04 9.80 -12.88
N PRO A 46 -6.20 10.18 -13.46
CA PRO A 46 -7.42 9.39 -13.37
C PRO A 46 -7.27 7.98 -13.94
N MET A 47 -7.85 6.99 -13.25
CA MET A 47 -7.84 5.58 -13.69
C MET A 47 -9.27 5.05 -13.77
N GLY A 48 -9.64 4.43 -14.88
CA GLY A 48 -11.03 4.06 -15.11
C GLY A 48 -11.30 3.30 -16.40
N TRP A 49 -12.53 3.40 -16.88
CA TRP A 49 -13.03 2.85 -18.12
C TRP A 49 -13.85 3.90 -18.89
N MET A 50 -13.72 3.93 -20.21
CA MET A 50 -14.45 4.81 -21.12
C MET A 50 -15.01 4.02 -22.30
N SER A 51 -16.24 4.33 -22.72
CA SER A 51 -16.94 3.52 -23.74
C SER A 51 -16.41 3.67 -25.17
N TRP A 52 -15.67 4.74 -25.50
CA TRP A 52 -15.45 5.15 -26.91
C TRP A 52 -14.60 4.18 -27.73
N GLY A 53 -13.38 3.86 -27.31
CA GLY A 53 -12.40 3.14 -28.13
C GLY A 53 -12.87 1.76 -28.60
N TYR A 54 -13.76 1.08 -27.85
CA TYR A 54 -14.32 -0.22 -28.21
C TYR A 54 -15.77 -0.14 -28.70
N TYR A 55 -16.66 0.52 -27.96
CA TYR A 55 -18.10 0.51 -28.27
C TYR A 55 -18.49 1.60 -29.28
N ARG A 56 -17.66 2.64 -29.44
CA ARG A 56 -17.88 3.76 -30.38
C ARG A 56 -19.31 4.29 -30.24
N CYS A 57 -19.94 4.69 -31.36
CA CYS A 57 -21.35 5.06 -31.41
C CYS A 57 -22.27 3.83 -31.57
N GLY A 58 -22.19 2.87 -30.65
CA GLY A 58 -22.92 1.60 -30.69
C GLY A 58 -24.42 1.70 -30.40
N VAL A 59 -25.19 2.39 -31.24
CA VAL A 59 -26.63 2.64 -30.97
C VAL A 59 -27.58 1.58 -31.55
N LYS A 60 -27.08 0.72 -32.44
CA LYS A 60 -27.86 -0.32 -33.11
C LYS A 60 -27.93 -1.62 -32.30
N CYS A 61 -28.62 -1.56 -31.18
CA CYS A 61 -28.64 -2.66 -30.21
C CYS A 61 -29.32 -3.95 -30.71
N GLU A 62 -30.18 -3.85 -31.72
CA GLU A 62 -30.88 -5.00 -32.32
C GLU A 62 -30.00 -5.77 -33.31
N GLU A 63 -29.03 -5.10 -33.96
CA GLU A 63 -28.16 -5.70 -34.97
C GLU A 63 -26.87 -6.28 -34.34
N GLY A 64 -26.54 -5.91 -33.11
CA GLY A 64 -25.31 -6.33 -32.44
C GLY A 64 -25.32 -6.06 -30.93
N GLU A 65 -25.96 -6.95 -30.17
CA GLU A 65 -26.13 -6.84 -28.71
C GLU A 65 -24.81 -6.55 -27.99
N HIS A 66 -23.72 -7.20 -28.41
CA HIS A 66 -22.40 -7.10 -27.78
C HIS A 66 -21.66 -5.76 -27.99
N LYS A 67 -22.14 -4.88 -28.88
CA LYS A 67 -21.58 -3.53 -29.10
C LYS A 67 -22.57 -2.43 -28.75
N CYS A 68 -23.73 -2.77 -28.19
CA CYS A 68 -24.74 -1.81 -27.79
C CYS A 68 -24.27 -0.95 -26.61
N LEU A 69 -24.27 0.37 -26.77
CA LEU A 69 -24.07 1.33 -25.70
C LEU A 69 -25.41 1.55 -24.97
N ASN A 70 -25.67 0.76 -23.93
CA ASN A 70 -26.89 0.83 -23.11
C ASN A 70 -26.59 0.78 -21.60
N GLU A 71 -27.64 0.95 -20.80
CA GLU A 71 -27.59 0.90 -19.34
C GLU A 71 -26.98 -0.41 -18.83
N GLN A 72 -27.42 -1.55 -19.35
CA GLN A 72 -26.94 -2.87 -18.92
C GLN A 72 -25.43 -3.04 -19.11
N LEU A 73 -24.88 -2.54 -20.21
CA LEU A 73 -23.43 -2.50 -20.43
C LEU A 73 -22.74 -1.74 -19.28
N ILE A 74 -23.18 -0.52 -18.99
CA ILE A 74 -22.55 0.32 -17.96
C ILE A 74 -22.64 -0.31 -16.58
N LEU A 75 -23.80 -0.87 -16.21
CA LEU A 75 -23.97 -1.61 -14.96
C LEU A 75 -22.99 -2.80 -14.88
N SER A 76 -22.83 -3.54 -16.00
CA SER A 76 -21.92 -4.70 -16.03
C SER A 76 -20.46 -4.31 -15.89
N VAL A 77 -20.04 -3.17 -16.44
CA VAL A 77 -18.67 -2.63 -16.26
C VAL A 77 -18.46 -2.25 -14.79
N ALA A 78 -19.43 -1.58 -14.16
CA ALA A 78 -19.36 -1.23 -12.75
C ALA A 78 -19.27 -2.48 -11.85
N ASP A 79 -20.05 -3.52 -12.15
CA ASP A 79 -19.97 -4.81 -11.45
C ASP A 79 -18.63 -5.51 -11.66
N SER A 80 -18.06 -5.49 -12.87
CA SER A 80 -16.71 -6.04 -13.11
C SER A 80 -15.67 -5.30 -12.29
N PHE A 81 -15.71 -3.96 -12.24
CA PHE A 81 -14.78 -3.18 -11.44
C PHE A 81 -14.82 -3.55 -9.95
N TYR A 82 -16.03 -3.71 -9.41
CA TYR A 82 -16.28 -4.07 -8.02
C TYR A 82 -15.90 -5.53 -7.68
N ASN A 83 -16.22 -6.49 -8.56
CA ASN A 83 -16.04 -7.91 -8.27
C ASN A 83 -14.65 -8.44 -8.62
N GLU A 84 -13.93 -7.81 -9.54
CA GLU A 84 -12.76 -8.42 -10.18
C GLU A 84 -11.41 -7.85 -9.77
N GLY A 85 -11.36 -6.89 -8.84
CA GLY A 85 -10.11 -6.36 -8.29
C GLY A 85 -9.59 -5.08 -8.94
N TYR A 86 -10.36 -4.44 -9.83
CA TYR A 86 -9.91 -3.22 -10.53
C TYR A 86 -9.92 -2.00 -9.61
N GLN A 87 -10.92 -1.90 -8.71
CA GLN A 87 -10.97 -0.84 -7.70
C GLN A 87 -9.77 -0.88 -6.75
N GLU A 88 -9.38 -2.08 -6.30
CA GLU A 88 -8.22 -2.23 -5.42
C GLU A 88 -6.89 -1.89 -6.09
N ALA A 89 -6.84 -1.95 -7.43
CA ALA A 89 -5.71 -1.46 -8.22
C ALA A 89 -5.77 0.05 -8.49
N GLY A 90 -6.83 0.75 -8.06
CA GLY A 90 -6.99 2.20 -8.19
C GLY A 90 -7.95 2.66 -9.30
N PHE A 91 -8.55 1.76 -10.07
CA PHE A 91 -9.48 2.13 -11.14
C PHE A 91 -10.87 2.46 -10.56
N GLU A 92 -11.30 3.71 -10.70
CA GLU A 92 -12.52 4.21 -10.04
C GLU A 92 -13.52 4.91 -10.96
N TYR A 93 -13.13 5.38 -12.16
CA TYR A 93 -14.03 6.12 -13.06
C TYR A 93 -14.71 5.21 -14.10
N ILE A 94 -16.04 5.32 -14.25
CA ILE A 94 -16.80 4.71 -15.35
C ILE A 94 -17.41 5.81 -16.21
N ILE A 95 -16.89 6.01 -17.42
CA ILE A 95 -17.16 7.17 -18.27
C ILE A 95 -17.96 6.77 -19.51
N ILE A 96 -19.12 7.38 -19.69
CA ILE A 96 -19.93 7.23 -20.91
C ILE A 96 -19.55 8.34 -21.90
N ASP A 97 -19.13 7.93 -23.09
CA ASP A 97 -18.73 8.82 -24.19
C ASP A 97 -19.93 9.21 -25.10
N ASP A 98 -19.69 9.72 -26.32
CA ASP A 98 -20.71 10.19 -27.26
C ASP A 98 -21.81 9.15 -27.54
N CYS A 99 -22.93 9.60 -28.11
CA CYS A 99 -24.10 8.78 -28.48
C CYS A 99 -24.91 8.23 -27.30
N TRP A 100 -24.83 8.82 -26.10
CA TRP A 100 -25.66 8.42 -24.96
C TRP A 100 -27.07 9.05 -24.95
N SER A 101 -27.23 10.23 -25.55
CA SER A 101 -28.44 11.05 -25.47
C SER A 101 -29.47 10.77 -26.56
N GLU A 102 -30.66 11.35 -26.42
CA GLU A 102 -31.61 11.51 -27.52
C GLU A 102 -31.08 12.50 -28.57
N LYS A 103 -31.58 12.38 -29.81
CA LYS A 103 -31.24 13.32 -30.89
C LYS A 103 -31.78 14.74 -30.68
N LYS A 104 -32.70 14.92 -29.73
CA LYS A 104 -33.30 16.21 -29.38
C LYS A 104 -33.30 16.37 -27.86
N ARG A 105 -33.08 17.61 -27.42
CA ARG A 105 -33.30 18.07 -26.04
C ARG A 105 -34.79 18.02 -25.71
N ASP A 106 -35.13 18.06 -24.43
CA ASP A 106 -36.53 18.20 -24.01
C ASP A 106 -37.07 19.61 -24.29
N ARG A 107 -38.35 19.83 -23.95
CA ARG A 107 -39.03 21.12 -24.12
C ARG A 107 -38.41 22.28 -23.34
N ASN A 108 -37.60 22.00 -22.33
CA ASN A 108 -36.90 22.98 -21.50
C ASN A 108 -35.44 23.17 -21.93
N GLY A 109 -35.03 22.56 -23.05
CA GLY A 109 -33.66 22.61 -23.55
C GLY A 109 -32.68 21.70 -22.80
N ARG A 110 -33.14 20.80 -21.91
CA ARG A 110 -32.25 19.90 -21.17
C ARG A 110 -31.83 18.70 -22.02
N LEU A 111 -30.62 18.21 -21.78
CA LEU A 111 -30.17 16.93 -22.32
C LEU A 111 -31.02 15.79 -21.76
N VAL A 112 -31.34 14.82 -22.62
CA VAL A 112 -32.15 13.65 -22.26
C VAL A 112 -31.39 12.41 -22.68
N ALA A 113 -31.25 11.45 -21.76
CA ALA A 113 -30.71 10.13 -22.08
C ALA A 113 -31.62 9.41 -23.08
N ASN A 114 -31.06 8.62 -23.99
CA ASN A 114 -31.89 7.86 -24.91
C ASN A 114 -32.81 6.89 -24.15
N LYS A 115 -34.13 7.04 -24.29
CA LYS A 115 -35.13 6.37 -23.45
C LYS A 115 -35.16 4.85 -23.63
N LYS A 116 -34.74 4.35 -24.79
CA LYS A 116 -34.70 2.91 -25.07
C LYS A 116 -33.45 2.26 -24.50
N ARG A 117 -32.29 2.90 -24.63
CA ARG A 117 -31.00 2.35 -24.17
C ARG A 117 -30.72 2.64 -22.69
N PHE A 118 -31.27 3.73 -22.17
CA PHE A 118 -31.10 4.18 -20.78
C PHE A 118 -32.47 4.49 -20.15
N PRO A 119 -33.32 3.48 -19.97
CA PRO A 119 -34.71 3.67 -19.54
C PRO A 119 -34.84 4.30 -18.15
N HIS A 120 -33.89 4.08 -17.23
CA HIS A 120 -33.91 4.67 -15.89
C HIS A 120 -33.17 6.02 -15.81
N GLY A 121 -32.51 6.43 -16.90
CA GLY A 121 -31.80 7.72 -17.00
C GLY A 121 -30.43 7.75 -16.32
N MET A 122 -29.71 8.87 -16.50
CA MET A 122 -28.31 9.00 -16.06
C MET A 122 -28.15 9.06 -14.55
N LYS A 123 -29.11 9.66 -13.83
CA LYS A 123 -29.07 9.70 -12.36
C LYS A 123 -29.09 8.30 -11.76
N TYR A 124 -29.90 7.39 -12.32
CA TYR A 124 -29.93 6.00 -11.87
C TYR A 124 -28.58 5.31 -12.05
N LEU A 125 -27.91 5.52 -13.20
CA LEU A 125 -26.57 5.00 -13.43
C LEU A 125 -25.56 5.56 -12.42
N ALA A 126 -25.59 6.87 -12.18
CA ALA A 126 -24.72 7.51 -11.20
C ALA A 126 -24.93 6.91 -9.80
N ASP A 127 -26.18 6.83 -9.33
CA ASP A 127 -26.51 6.26 -8.02
C ASP A 127 -26.03 4.80 -7.90
N TYR A 128 -26.17 4.00 -8.96
CA TYR A 128 -25.71 2.60 -8.99
C TYR A 128 -24.18 2.46 -8.95
N ILE A 129 -23.48 3.32 -9.67
CA ILE A 129 -22.01 3.39 -9.71
C ILE A 129 -21.47 3.86 -8.34
N HIS A 130 -22.07 4.91 -7.77
CA HIS A 130 -21.70 5.44 -6.45
C HIS A 130 -21.95 4.43 -5.33
N ALA A 131 -23.01 3.62 -5.40
CA ALA A 131 -23.29 2.56 -4.43
C ALA A 131 -22.19 1.48 -4.36
N ARG A 132 -21.32 1.40 -5.37
CA ARG A 132 -20.14 0.52 -5.42
C ARG A 132 -18.84 1.23 -5.07
N GLY A 133 -18.89 2.50 -4.65
CA GLY A 133 -17.69 3.31 -4.41
C GLY A 133 -16.93 3.72 -5.67
N LEU A 134 -17.57 3.63 -6.85
CA LEU A 134 -17.02 4.11 -8.12
C LEU A 134 -17.48 5.55 -8.40
N LYS A 135 -16.90 6.18 -9.42
CA LYS A 135 -17.19 7.54 -9.89
C LYS A 135 -17.78 7.51 -11.29
N PHE A 136 -18.80 8.33 -11.52
CA PHE A 136 -19.54 8.35 -12.78
C PHE A 136 -19.04 9.47 -13.70
N GLY A 137 -18.70 9.13 -14.94
CA GLY A 137 -18.26 10.08 -15.96
C GLY A 137 -19.22 10.21 -17.12
N MET A 138 -19.29 11.42 -17.68
CA MET A 138 -20.12 11.74 -18.85
C MET A 138 -19.34 12.51 -19.91
N TYR A 139 -19.99 12.71 -21.05
CA TYR A 139 -19.46 13.36 -22.23
C TYR A 139 -20.37 14.48 -22.74
N THR A 140 -19.74 15.57 -23.20
CA THR A 140 -20.38 16.59 -24.03
C THR A 140 -19.39 17.19 -25.04
N ASN A 141 -19.83 18.21 -25.79
CA ASN A 141 -19.06 18.92 -26.79
C ASN A 141 -19.31 20.43 -26.68
N VAL A 142 -18.28 21.27 -26.86
CA VAL A 142 -18.39 22.74 -26.78
C VAL A 142 -19.06 23.40 -27.99
N ALA A 143 -19.54 22.62 -28.98
CA ALA A 143 -20.38 23.13 -30.08
C ALA A 143 -21.87 22.81 -29.88
N ASN A 144 -22.72 23.20 -30.82
CA ASN A 144 -24.16 22.88 -30.81
C ASN A 144 -24.44 21.39 -31.06
N THR A 145 -23.51 20.66 -31.65
CA THR A 145 -23.63 19.22 -31.89
C THR A 145 -22.36 18.48 -31.54
N THR A 146 -22.46 17.27 -30.98
CA THR A 146 -21.33 16.36 -30.77
C THR A 146 -20.77 15.84 -32.09
N CYS A 147 -19.61 15.19 -32.06
CA CYS A 147 -18.97 14.59 -33.25
C CYS A 147 -19.93 13.68 -34.02
N MET A 148 -20.72 12.85 -33.32
CA MET A 148 -21.72 11.95 -33.90
C MET A 148 -23.11 12.58 -34.08
N ARG A 149 -23.18 13.92 -34.11
CA ARG A 149 -24.39 14.71 -34.38
C ARG A 149 -25.51 14.47 -33.35
N TYR A 150 -25.16 14.41 -32.07
CA TYR A 150 -26.10 14.54 -30.94
C TYR A 150 -26.09 15.99 -30.40
N PRO A 151 -27.04 16.41 -29.55
CA PRO A 151 -27.02 17.77 -28.99
C PRO A 151 -25.74 18.06 -28.18
N GLY A 152 -25.03 19.15 -28.50
CA GLY A 152 -23.88 19.66 -27.75
C GLY A 152 -24.23 20.88 -26.89
N SER A 153 -23.25 21.41 -26.13
CA SER A 153 -23.48 22.34 -25.02
C SER A 153 -23.40 23.83 -25.36
N LEU A 154 -22.94 24.26 -26.54
CA LEU A 154 -22.62 25.68 -26.83
C LEU A 154 -23.71 26.68 -26.38
N SER A 155 -24.97 26.43 -26.76
CA SER A 155 -26.10 27.32 -26.42
C SER A 155 -26.77 27.01 -25.07
N HIS A 156 -26.28 26.01 -24.33
CA HIS A 156 -26.91 25.49 -23.11
C HIS A 156 -25.91 25.22 -21.97
N MET A 157 -24.69 25.78 -22.01
CA MET A 157 -23.59 25.39 -21.12
C MET A 157 -23.94 25.45 -19.62
N GLU A 158 -24.59 26.52 -19.16
CA GLU A 158 -24.98 26.65 -17.74
C GLU A 158 -26.05 25.60 -17.36
N LEU A 159 -27.01 25.35 -18.25
CA LEU A 159 -28.06 24.36 -18.03
C LEU A 159 -27.50 22.94 -18.01
N ASP A 160 -26.58 22.63 -18.92
CA ASP A 160 -25.95 21.33 -19.03
C ASP A 160 -25.04 21.07 -17.83
N ALA A 161 -24.24 22.07 -17.40
CA ALA A 161 -23.45 21.98 -16.18
C ALA A 161 -24.31 21.65 -14.96
N LYS A 162 -25.44 22.34 -14.77
CA LYS A 162 -26.42 22.03 -13.70
C LYS A 162 -27.00 20.63 -13.87
N THR A 163 -27.33 20.22 -15.08
CA THR A 163 -27.88 18.89 -15.38
C THR A 163 -26.90 17.78 -14.99
N PHE A 164 -25.62 17.92 -15.34
CA PHE A 164 -24.58 16.95 -14.95
C PHE A 164 -24.40 16.89 -13.43
N ALA A 165 -24.39 18.05 -12.76
CA ALA A 165 -24.30 18.10 -11.30
C ALA A 165 -25.50 17.43 -10.61
N GLU A 166 -26.73 17.68 -11.09
CA GLU A 166 -27.97 17.08 -10.60
C GLU A 166 -28.02 15.56 -10.82
N TRP A 167 -27.42 15.06 -11.91
CA TRP A 167 -27.32 13.63 -12.16
C TRP A 167 -26.22 12.94 -11.35
N GLY A 168 -25.34 13.68 -10.67
CA GLY A 168 -24.27 13.09 -9.88
C GLY A 168 -23.01 12.76 -10.69
N VAL A 169 -22.71 13.49 -11.75
CA VAL A 169 -21.50 13.28 -12.56
C VAL A 169 -20.25 13.72 -11.78
N ASP A 170 -19.18 12.94 -11.83
CA ASP A 170 -17.88 13.18 -11.17
C ASP A 170 -16.75 13.49 -12.17
N TYR A 171 -16.96 13.20 -13.45
CA TYR A 171 -15.99 13.38 -14.53
C TYR A 171 -16.73 13.83 -15.79
N LEU A 172 -16.25 14.87 -16.47
CA LEU A 172 -16.81 15.32 -17.74
C LEU A 172 -15.73 15.42 -18.81
N LYS A 173 -15.83 14.59 -19.85
CA LYS A 173 -15.09 14.74 -21.11
C LYS A 173 -15.79 15.73 -22.01
N VAL A 174 -15.03 16.65 -22.61
CA VAL A 174 -15.55 17.70 -23.48
C VAL A 174 -14.79 17.78 -24.80
N ASP A 175 -15.48 17.43 -25.90
CA ASP A 175 -14.97 17.57 -27.27
C ASP A 175 -15.17 18.97 -27.85
N GLY A 176 -14.51 19.22 -28.98
CA GLY A 176 -14.54 20.45 -29.77
C GLY A 176 -14.94 20.25 -31.24
N CYS A 177 -15.70 19.21 -31.58
CA CYS A 177 -16.21 19.01 -32.93
C CYS A 177 -17.16 20.15 -33.34
N TYR A 178 -17.07 20.61 -34.60
CA TYR A 178 -17.97 21.59 -35.22
C TYR A 178 -18.03 22.96 -34.54
N VAL A 179 -16.93 23.42 -33.94
CA VAL A 179 -16.78 24.78 -33.41
C VAL A 179 -15.68 25.51 -34.18
N SER A 180 -15.77 26.84 -34.29
CA SER A 180 -14.73 27.66 -34.88
C SER A 180 -13.61 27.93 -33.87
N GLU A 181 -12.41 28.21 -34.39
CA GLU A 181 -11.25 28.61 -33.58
C GLU A 181 -11.57 29.80 -32.66
N GLU A 182 -12.24 30.83 -33.19
CA GLU A 182 -12.64 32.04 -32.47
C GLU A 182 -13.44 31.76 -31.20
N ILE A 183 -14.25 30.69 -31.21
CA ILE A 183 -15.14 30.34 -30.09
C ILE A 183 -14.49 29.29 -29.18
N LEU A 184 -13.71 28.35 -29.73
CA LEU A 184 -13.19 27.16 -29.05
C LEU A 184 -12.57 27.47 -27.68
N ASN A 185 -11.62 28.42 -27.62
CA ASN A 185 -10.91 28.78 -26.38
C ASN A 185 -11.89 29.29 -25.31
N THR A 186 -12.71 30.28 -25.69
CA THR A 186 -13.67 30.90 -24.76
C THR A 186 -14.73 29.90 -24.29
N ALA A 187 -15.12 28.95 -25.14
CA ALA A 187 -16.14 27.95 -24.83
C ALA A 187 -15.67 26.93 -23.79
N TYR A 188 -14.42 26.44 -23.87
CA TYR A 188 -13.85 25.56 -22.83
C TYR A 188 -13.76 26.28 -21.48
N ILE A 189 -13.24 27.50 -21.45
CA ILE A 189 -13.14 28.31 -20.24
C ILE A 189 -14.53 28.56 -19.64
N GLN A 190 -15.50 28.94 -20.47
CA GLN A 190 -16.85 29.26 -20.02
C GLN A 190 -17.57 28.04 -19.46
N LEU A 191 -17.48 26.88 -20.12
CA LEU A 191 -18.07 25.64 -19.61
C LEU A 191 -17.42 25.22 -18.28
N GLY A 192 -16.09 25.28 -18.17
CA GLY A 192 -15.37 25.03 -16.91
C GLY A 192 -15.85 25.92 -15.75
N ARG A 193 -16.08 27.22 -16.02
CA ARG A 193 -16.65 28.15 -15.03
C ARG A 193 -18.07 27.76 -14.61
N TYR A 194 -18.92 27.35 -15.55
CA TYR A 194 -20.27 26.90 -15.21
C TYR A 194 -20.27 25.60 -14.40
N LEU A 195 -19.37 24.65 -14.70
CA LEU A 195 -19.19 23.44 -13.90
C LEU A 195 -18.79 23.79 -12.47
N ASN A 196 -17.81 24.66 -12.29
CA ASN A 196 -17.39 25.12 -10.96
C ASN A 196 -18.53 25.81 -10.19
N LYS A 197 -19.34 26.64 -10.87
CA LYS A 197 -20.50 27.33 -10.29
C LYS A 197 -21.57 26.37 -9.73
N THR A 198 -21.61 25.11 -10.19
CA THR A 198 -22.55 24.12 -9.63
C THR A 198 -22.21 23.70 -8.20
N GLY A 199 -20.97 23.88 -7.76
CA GLY A 199 -20.46 23.43 -6.47
C GLY A 199 -20.19 21.93 -6.37
N ARG A 200 -20.50 21.14 -7.42
CA ARG A 200 -20.15 19.72 -7.47
C ARG A 200 -18.73 19.55 -8.05
N PRO A 201 -17.79 18.89 -7.34
CA PRO A 201 -16.49 18.58 -7.90
C PRO A 201 -16.62 17.62 -9.09
N MET A 202 -16.12 18.03 -10.26
CA MET A 202 -16.09 17.23 -11.48
C MET A 202 -14.70 17.34 -12.12
N VAL A 203 -14.07 16.20 -12.42
CA VAL A 203 -12.85 16.15 -13.22
C VAL A 203 -13.17 16.67 -14.61
N TYR A 204 -12.43 17.67 -15.08
CA TYR A 204 -12.68 18.31 -16.37
C TYR A 204 -11.64 17.89 -17.41
N SER A 205 -12.05 17.01 -18.33
CA SER A 205 -11.22 16.46 -19.40
C SER A 205 -11.50 17.17 -20.71
N CYS A 206 -10.50 17.87 -21.23
CA CYS A 206 -10.63 18.78 -22.37
C CYS A 206 -9.97 18.21 -23.63
N SER A 207 -10.71 18.05 -24.71
CA SER A 207 -10.09 17.75 -26.01
C SER A 207 -9.47 18.99 -26.69
N TRP A 208 -9.31 20.09 -25.96
CA TRP A 208 -9.01 21.42 -26.46
C TRP A 208 -7.72 21.51 -27.31
N PRO A 209 -6.54 21.04 -26.85
CA PRO A 209 -5.31 21.14 -27.63
C PRO A 209 -5.38 20.41 -28.98
N TYR A 210 -6.01 19.23 -29.01
CA TYR A 210 -6.20 18.46 -30.24
C TYR A 210 -6.90 19.27 -31.34
N TYR A 211 -8.01 19.94 -31.02
CA TYR A 211 -8.74 20.73 -32.02
C TYR A 211 -7.96 21.97 -32.46
N ILE A 212 -7.28 22.65 -31.54
CA ILE A 212 -6.42 23.79 -31.89
C ILE A 212 -5.33 23.37 -32.88
N GLN A 213 -4.61 22.29 -32.56
CA GLN A 213 -3.46 21.87 -33.36
C GLN A 213 -3.82 21.19 -34.68
N TYR A 214 -4.72 20.22 -34.65
CA TYR A 214 -4.96 19.35 -35.80
C TYR A 214 -6.15 19.75 -36.66
N ILE A 215 -7.09 20.52 -36.11
CA ILE A 215 -8.27 20.99 -36.86
C ILE A 215 -8.11 22.45 -37.27
N HIS A 216 -7.64 23.31 -36.38
CA HIS A 216 -7.44 24.73 -36.66
C HIS A 216 -6.00 25.08 -37.08
N GLN A 217 -5.06 24.15 -36.99
CA GLN A 217 -3.66 24.32 -37.43
C GLN A 217 -2.93 25.46 -36.70
N GLN A 218 -3.24 25.63 -35.42
CA GLN A 218 -2.64 26.64 -34.53
C GLN A 218 -1.87 25.97 -33.39
N MET A 219 -1.03 26.72 -32.68
CA MET A 219 -0.33 26.21 -31.50
C MET A 219 -1.21 26.31 -30.24
N PRO A 220 -1.44 25.21 -29.50
CA PRO A 220 -2.14 25.26 -28.23
C PRO A 220 -1.38 26.09 -27.19
N ASP A 221 -2.09 26.94 -26.46
CA ASP A 221 -1.60 27.56 -25.23
C ASP A 221 -1.78 26.58 -24.07
N TYR A 222 -0.76 25.76 -23.83
CA TYR A 222 -0.79 24.77 -22.75
C TYR A 222 -0.80 25.39 -21.35
N GLU A 223 -0.36 26.64 -21.19
CA GLU A 223 -0.48 27.36 -19.91
C GLU A 223 -1.96 27.63 -19.61
N GLU A 224 -2.69 28.13 -20.60
CA GLU A 224 -4.13 28.38 -20.48
C GLU A 224 -4.93 27.08 -20.32
N VAL A 225 -4.59 26.05 -21.09
CA VAL A 225 -5.23 24.73 -20.97
C VAL A 225 -5.04 24.16 -19.56
N ALA A 226 -3.82 24.20 -19.02
CA ALA A 226 -3.53 23.68 -17.68
C ALA A 226 -4.18 24.53 -16.56
N ARG A 227 -4.47 25.80 -16.82
CA ARG A 227 -5.25 26.68 -15.93
C ARG A 227 -6.73 26.33 -15.85
N TYR A 228 -7.29 25.71 -16.88
CA TYR A 228 -8.73 25.48 -16.98
C TYR A 228 -9.15 24.04 -17.07
N CYS A 229 -8.24 23.09 -17.27
CA CYS A 229 -8.54 21.66 -17.47
C CYS A 229 -7.77 20.76 -16.50
N ASN A 230 -8.39 19.69 -16.04
CA ASN A 230 -7.70 18.69 -15.22
C ASN A 230 -6.85 17.72 -16.04
N MET A 231 -7.22 17.55 -17.30
CA MET A 231 -6.46 16.78 -18.27
C MET A 231 -6.88 17.17 -19.67
N TRP A 232 -6.04 16.90 -20.66
CA TRP A 232 -6.34 17.24 -22.04
C TRP A 232 -5.81 16.24 -23.05
N ARG A 233 -6.58 16.03 -24.12
CA ARG A 233 -6.17 15.21 -25.27
C ARG A 233 -5.28 16.03 -26.18
N ASN A 234 -4.05 15.54 -26.38
CA ASN A 234 -3.04 16.21 -27.22
C ASN A 234 -3.10 15.74 -28.67
N TYR A 235 -3.36 14.44 -28.89
CA TYR A 235 -3.14 13.78 -30.19
C TYR A 235 -4.36 13.01 -30.70
N HIS A 236 -4.23 12.43 -31.89
CA HIS A 236 -5.26 11.65 -32.58
C HIS A 236 -5.87 10.55 -31.70
N ASP A 237 -7.15 10.25 -31.97
CA ASP A 237 -7.88 9.16 -31.33
C ASP A 237 -7.18 7.82 -31.55
N VAL A 238 -7.04 7.07 -30.45
CA VAL A 238 -6.53 5.72 -30.47
C VAL A 238 -7.45 4.83 -31.31
N GLN A 239 -6.83 4.09 -32.23
CA GLN A 239 -7.49 3.05 -32.99
C GLN A 239 -7.14 1.68 -32.40
N THR A 240 -7.97 0.67 -32.66
CA THR A 240 -7.72 -0.70 -32.23
C THR A 240 -6.66 -1.36 -33.13
N SER A 241 -5.46 -0.79 -33.17
CA SER A 241 -4.31 -1.27 -33.94
C SER A 241 -2.99 -0.94 -33.22
N TRP A 242 -1.97 -1.77 -33.42
CA TRP A 242 -0.64 -1.51 -32.86
C TRP A 242 -0.02 -0.23 -33.43
N ASP A 243 -0.19 0.02 -34.72
CA ASP A 243 0.38 1.21 -35.38
C ASP A 243 -0.11 2.51 -34.73
N SER A 244 -1.40 2.56 -34.36
CA SER A 244 -1.95 3.71 -33.65
C SER A 244 -1.29 3.93 -32.29
N ILE A 245 -1.01 2.86 -31.55
CA ILE A 245 -0.28 2.94 -30.26
C ILE A 245 1.15 3.40 -30.48
N ALA A 246 1.84 2.81 -31.45
CA ALA A 246 3.22 3.18 -31.77
C ALA A 246 3.33 4.65 -32.18
N ASP A 247 2.35 5.18 -32.94
CA ASP A 247 2.33 6.59 -33.35
C ASP A 247 2.06 7.54 -32.19
N ILE A 248 1.14 7.20 -31.27
CA ILE A 248 0.93 7.96 -30.03
C ILE A 248 2.22 7.99 -29.20
N VAL A 249 2.87 6.85 -29.01
CA VAL A 249 4.13 6.76 -28.27
C VAL A 249 5.22 7.63 -28.90
N ARG A 250 5.36 7.60 -30.24
CA ARG A 250 6.31 8.45 -30.97
C ARG A 250 6.01 9.94 -30.82
N HIS A 251 4.74 10.33 -30.86
CA HIS A 251 4.31 11.71 -30.68
C HIS A 251 4.70 12.24 -29.29
N TYR A 252 4.30 11.56 -28.22
CA TYR A 252 4.63 11.98 -26.86
C TYR A 252 6.13 11.99 -26.57
N ARG A 253 6.88 11.07 -27.20
CA ARG A 253 8.34 11.09 -27.17
C ARG A 253 8.92 12.35 -27.83
N GLY A 254 8.41 12.71 -29.01
CA GLY A 254 8.88 13.87 -29.79
C GLY A 254 8.51 15.21 -29.17
N GLU A 255 7.33 15.29 -28.54
CA GLU A 255 6.78 16.52 -27.97
C GLU A 255 7.06 16.69 -26.46
N TYR A 256 7.89 15.84 -25.86
CA TYR A 256 8.17 15.88 -24.41
C TYR A 256 8.52 17.28 -23.91
N ALA A 257 9.42 18.00 -24.59
CA ALA A 257 9.88 19.32 -24.19
C ALA A 257 8.75 20.38 -24.20
N LEU A 258 7.74 20.21 -25.07
CA LEU A 258 6.57 21.08 -25.14
C LEU A 258 5.55 20.75 -24.04
N LEU A 259 5.36 19.45 -23.77
CA LEU A 259 4.25 18.95 -22.95
C LEU A 259 4.59 18.80 -21.46
N ALA A 260 5.82 18.45 -21.13
CA ALA A 260 6.24 18.17 -19.75
C ALA A 260 6.11 19.36 -18.78
N PRO A 261 6.37 20.63 -19.17
CA PRO A 261 6.27 21.78 -18.26
C PRO A 261 4.87 22.03 -17.69
N TYR A 262 3.83 21.56 -18.39
CA TYR A 262 2.43 21.77 -18.03
C TYR A 262 1.79 20.51 -17.42
N HIS A 263 2.55 19.43 -17.25
CA HIS A 263 2.06 18.14 -16.77
C HIS A 263 2.34 17.98 -15.26
N GLY A 264 1.33 17.57 -14.49
CA GLY A 264 1.51 17.31 -13.05
C GLY A 264 0.21 17.21 -12.24
N PRO A 265 0.31 17.19 -10.89
CA PRO A 265 -0.83 17.00 -9.99
C PRO A 265 -2.00 17.95 -10.20
N GLY A 266 -3.03 17.45 -10.87
CA GLY A 266 -4.27 18.18 -11.17
C GLY A 266 -4.44 18.55 -12.65
N HIS A 267 -3.43 18.32 -13.50
CA HIS A 267 -3.38 18.78 -14.90
C HIS A 267 -2.51 17.82 -15.75
N TRP A 268 -3.16 16.87 -16.45
CA TRP A 268 -2.48 15.74 -17.10
C TRP A 268 -2.57 15.77 -18.64
N ASN A 269 -1.48 15.37 -19.30
CA ASN A 269 -1.54 15.02 -20.72
C ASN A 269 -2.26 13.68 -20.89
N ASP A 270 -3.16 13.58 -21.87
CA ASP A 270 -3.99 12.40 -22.13
C ASP A 270 -3.63 11.74 -23.47
N PRO A 271 -2.91 10.60 -23.45
CA PRO A 271 -2.57 9.82 -24.64
C PRO A 271 -3.73 8.95 -25.17
N ASP A 272 -4.96 9.20 -24.70
CA ASP A 272 -6.17 8.45 -25.00
C ASP A 272 -6.23 7.07 -24.32
N MET A 273 -7.20 6.23 -24.70
CA MET A 273 -7.55 5.02 -23.97
C MET A 273 -6.60 3.82 -24.17
N LEU A 274 -6.57 2.92 -23.18
CA LEU A 274 -5.98 1.59 -23.26
C LEU A 274 -6.89 0.64 -24.06
N ILE A 275 -6.33 -0.04 -25.06
CA ILE A 275 -7.09 -0.91 -26.00
C ILE A 275 -6.99 -2.40 -25.65
N PHE A 276 -6.84 -2.70 -24.36
CA PHE A 276 -6.78 -4.07 -23.84
C PHE A 276 -8.08 -4.83 -24.13
N GLY A 277 -8.09 -6.16 -24.11
CA GLY A 277 -9.30 -6.95 -24.34
C GLY A 277 -9.92 -6.80 -25.75
N THR A 278 -9.27 -6.09 -26.67
CA THR A 278 -9.66 -6.02 -28.08
C THR A 278 -9.23 -7.27 -28.87
N GLY A 279 -8.23 -7.99 -28.37
CA GLY A 279 -7.61 -9.13 -29.05
C GLY A 279 -6.62 -8.75 -30.16
N VAL A 280 -6.34 -7.45 -30.36
CA VAL A 280 -5.44 -6.97 -31.42
C VAL A 280 -3.98 -6.90 -30.97
N LEU A 281 -3.74 -6.70 -29.67
CA LEU A 281 -2.40 -6.57 -29.11
C LEU A 281 -1.83 -7.93 -28.69
N THR A 282 -0.56 -8.16 -29.02
CA THR A 282 0.25 -9.22 -28.41
C THR A 282 0.61 -8.87 -26.97
N HIS A 283 1.05 -9.84 -26.16
CA HIS A 283 1.48 -9.60 -24.78
C HIS A 283 2.57 -8.51 -24.67
N SER A 284 3.52 -8.48 -25.60
CA SER A 284 4.59 -7.49 -25.57
C SER A 284 4.08 -6.09 -25.92
N GLN A 285 3.14 -5.99 -26.87
CA GLN A 285 2.50 -4.73 -27.22
C GLN A 285 1.60 -4.20 -26.10
N SER A 286 0.82 -5.06 -25.44
CA SER A 286 0.04 -4.66 -24.25
C SER A 286 0.95 -4.16 -23.13
N ARG A 287 2.12 -4.80 -22.93
CA ARG A 287 3.13 -4.34 -21.98
C ARG A 287 3.65 -2.96 -22.34
N ILE A 288 4.02 -2.73 -23.61
CA ILE A 288 4.51 -1.42 -24.07
C ILE A 288 3.46 -0.34 -23.82
N GLN A 289 2.21 -0.56 -24.26
CA GLN A 289 1.15 0.44 -24.14
C GLN A 289 0.97 0.91 -22.69
N LEU A 290 0.66 -0.02 -21.78
CA LEU A 290 0.40 0.35 -20.39
C LEU A 290 1.61 1.02 -19.75
N THR A 291 2.79 0.48 -20.02
CA THR A 291 3.97 0.89 -19.28
C THR A 291 4.48 2.26 -19.75
N VAL A 292 4.36 2.59 -21.04
CA VAL A 292 4.64 3.97 -21.50
C VAL A 292 3.67 4.94 -20.83
N PHE A 293 2.38 4.59 -20.73
CA PHE A 293 1.38 5.44 -20.07
C PHE A 293 1.69 5.63 -18.57
N VAL A 294 2.07 4.55 -17.89
CA VAL A 294 2.54 4.56 -16.48
C VAL A 294 3.77 5.47 -16.31
N MET A 295 4.75 5.37 -17.21
CA MET A 295 5.96 6.19 -17.19
C MET A 295 5.65 7.67 -17.45
N MET A 296 4.68 7.96 -18.31
CA MET A 296 4.24 9.33 -18.59
C MET A 296 3.38 9.95 -17.47
N SER A 297 3.00 9.20 -16.41
CA SER A 297 1.95 9.64 -15.48
C SER A 297 0.65 10.00 -16.22
N ALA A 298 0.30 9.22 -17.22
CA ALA A 298 -0.91 9.44 -18.01
C ALA A 298 -2.16 8.87 -17.32
N PRO A 299 -3.35 9.42 -17.61
CA PRO A 299 -4.61 8.78 -17.29
C PRO A 299 -4.67 7.33 -17.82
N LEU A 300 -5.16 6.39 -17.01
CA LEU A 300 -5.28 4.98 -17.39
C LEU A 300 -6.74 4.62 -17.59
N LEU A 301 -7.27 4.94 -18.77
CA LEU A 301 -8.67 4.71 -19.12
C LEU A 301 -8.79 3.49 -20.03
N LEU A 302 -9.31 2.39 -19.51
CA LEU A 302 -9.65 1.20 -20.30
C LEU A 302 -10.75 1.52 -21.29
N SER A 303 -10.69 0.96 -22.49
CA SER A 303 -11.82 0.97 -23.39
C SER A 303 -11.96 -0.37 -24.08
N CYS A 304 -12.72 -1.26 -23.46
CA CYS A 304 -12.86 -2.65 -23.88
C CYS A 304 -14.10 -3.33 -23.32
N ASP A 305 -14.41 -4.51 -23.85
CA ASP A 305 -15.31 -5.45 -23.18
C ASP A 305 -14.55 -6.09 -22.02
N MET A 306 -14.98 -5.80 -20.79
CA MET A 306 -14.33 -6.28 -19.56
C MET A 306 -14.24 -7.82 -19.50
N LYS A 307 -15.15 -8.53 -20.16
CA LYS A 307 -15.14 -10.00 -20.24
C LYS A 307 -14.07 -10.55 -21.17
N LYS A 308 -13.50 -9.71 -22.03
CA LYS A 308 -12.46 -10.09 -23.02
C LYS A 308 -11.06 -9.68 -22.59
N ILE A 309 -10.90 -8.99 -21.45
CA ILE A 309 -9.58 -8.75 -20.87
C ILE A 309 -8.90 -10.09 -20.61
N THR A 310 -7.73 -10.29 -21.19
CA THR A 310 -6.97 -11.52 -21.01
C THR A 310 -6.37 -11.59 -19.60
N PRO A 311 -6.07 -12.80 -19.08
CA PRO A 311 -5.39 -12.93 -17.78
C PRO A 311 -4.06 -12.16 -17.72
N TYR A 312 -3.34 -12.08 -18.84
CA TYR A 312 -2.09 -11.32 -18.92
C TYR A 312 -2.33 -9.81 -18.81
N GLU A 313 -3.23 -9.24 -19.61
CA GLU A 313 -3.63 -7.83 -19.50
C GLU A 313 -4.15 -7.48 -18.10
N LYS A 314 -4.97 -8.36 -17.50
CA LYS A 314 -5.45 -8.19 -16.12
C LYS A 314 -4.30 -8.16 -15.13
N SER A 315 -3.30 -9.03 -15.29
CA SER A 315 -2.11 -9.04 -14.42
C SER A 315 -1.29 -7.75 -14.53
N LEU A 316 -1.23 -7.13 -15.71
CA LEU A 316 -0.61 -5.82 -15.90
C LEU A 316 -1.39 -4.70 -15.19
N LEU A 317 -2.73 -4.67 -15.36
CA LEU A 317 -3.60 -3.67 -14.72
C LEU A 317 -3.64 -3.80 -13.19
N GLN A 318 -3.36 -4.99 -12.65
CA GLN A 318 -3.36 -5.27 -11.21
C GLN A 318 -1.94 -5.34 -10.61
N ASN A 319 -0.91 -5.00 -11.38
CA ASN A 319 0.47 -4.90 -10.87
C ASN A 319 0.60 -3.61 -10.05
N LEU A 320 0.70 -3.76 -8.72
CA LEU A 320 0.73 -2.63 -7.79
C LEU A 320 2.00 -1.78 -7.92
N ASP A 321 3.12 -2.33 -8.39
CA ASP A 321 4.33 -1.54 -8.63
C ASP A 321 4.18 -0.65 -9.87
N LEU A 322 3.56 -1.15 -10.94
CA LEU A 322 3.19 -0.32 -12.10
C LEU A 322 2.19 0.77 -11.69
N MET A 323 1.18 0.43 -10.89
CA MET A 323 0.20 1.41 -10.43
C MET A 323 0.83 2.45 -9.50
N ALA A 324 1.77 2.05 -8.63
CA ALA A 324 2.53 2.98 -7.80
C ALA A 324 3.39 3.95 -8.62
N ILE A 325 3.99 3.48 -9.72
CA ILE A 325 4.69 4.36 -10.67
C ILE A 325 3.70 5.32 -11.33
N ALA A 326 2.55 4.84 -11.80
CA ALA A 326 1.55 5.69 -12.47
C ALA A 326 0.94 6.74 -11.52
N GLN A 327 0.77 6.39 -10.25
CA GLN A 327 0.15 7.21 -9.21
C GLN A 327 1.20 7.89 -8.30
N ASP A 328 2.46 8.01 -8.74
CA ASP A 328 3.48 8.70 -7.96
C ASP A 328 3.04 10.16 -7.69
N PRO A 329 3.09 10.63 -6.43
CA PRO A 329 2.55 11.93 -6.05
C PRO A 329 3.34 13.12 -6.58
N LEU A 330 4.56 12.95 -7.12
CA LEU A 330 5.22 14.04 -7.86
C LEU A 330 4.51 14.30 -9.18
N GLY A 331 3.89 13.29 -9.77
CA GLY A 331 3.20 13.41 -11.06
C GLY A 331 4.12 13.80 -12.20
N ILE A 332 5.42 13.51 -12.12
CA ILE A 332 6.39 13.89 -13.15
C ILE A 332 6.28 12.95 -14.34
N MET A 333 6.22 13.50 -15.55
CA MET A 333 6.28 12.74 -16.80
C MET A 333 7.72 12.26 -17.06
N ALA A 334 7.90 10.97 -17.40
CA ALA A 334 9.23 10.44 -17.71
C ALA A 334 9.87 11.13 -18.92
N GLU A 335 11.17 11.40 -18.82
CA GLU A 335 11.97 11.98 -19.89
C GLU A 335 12.49 10.87 -20.84
N PRO A 336 12.28 11.00 -22.16
CA PRO A 336 12.77 10.04 -23.13
C PRO A 336 14.18 10.37 -23.63
N TYR A 337 15.05 9.36 -23.68
CA TYR A 337 16.41 9.44 -24.20
C TYR A 337 16.61 8.43 -25.33
N GLY A 338 17.20 8.87 -26.44
CA GLY A 338 17.60 7.98 -27.53
C GLY A 338 18.82 7.15 -27.14
N VAL A 339 18.72 5.83 -27.26
CA VAL A 339 19.82 4.87 -27.07
C VAL A 339 19.87 3.91 -28.26
N THR A 340 20.93 3.11 -28.40
CA THR A 340 21.14 2.23 -29.58
C THR A 340 19.91 1.38 -29.91
N GLY A 341 19.18 1.73 -30.98
CA GLY A 341 17.97 1.03 -31.45
C GLY A 341 16.75 1.10 -30.51
N CYS A 342 16.81 1.87 -29.42
CA CYS A 342 15.80 1.87 -28.36
C CYS A 342 15.54 3.29 -27.81
N THR A 343 14.49 3.42 -27.01
CA THR A 343 14.23 4.62 -26.19
C THR A 343 14.32 4.26 -24.72
N LEU A 344 15.13 4.99 -23.94
CA LEU A 344 15.21 4.89 -22.49
C LEU A 344 14.36 6.00 -21.87
N TRP A 345 13.31 5.63 -21.14
CA TRP A 345 12.49 6.55 -20.35
C TRP A 345 12.96 6.57 -18.91
N ILE A 346 13.15 7.77 -18.36
CA ILE A 346 13.59 7.94 -16.97
C ILE A 346 12.57 8.77 -16.21
N LYS A 347 12.04 8.20 -15.13
CA LYS A 347 11.04 8.84 -14.27
C LYS A 347 11.59 8.99 -12.86
N PRO A 348 11.77 10.22 -12.34
CA PRO A 348 12.10 10.42 -10.93
C PRO A 348 10.86 10.19 -10.05
N HIS A 349 11.08 9.64 -8.87
CA HIS A 349 10.09 9.45 -7.81
C HIS A 349 10.52 10.23 -6.57
N LEU A 350 9.61 10.41 -5.62
CA LEU A 350 10.00 10.92 -4.30
C LEU A 350 11.15 10.05 -3.73
N PRO A 351 12.24 10.65 -3.22
CA PRO A 351 13.22 9.90 -2.45
C PRO A 351 12.51 9.17 -1.31
N ARG A 352 12.92 7.93 -1.01
CA ARG A 352 12.44 7.30 0.23
C ARG A 352 12.89 8.19 1.38
N LYS A 353 12.10 8.18 2.46
CA LYS A 353 12.38 8.97 3.65
C LYS A 353 13.84 8.70 4.10
N GLY A 354 14.66 9.76 4.13
CA GLY A 354 16.07 9.70 4.48
C GLY A 354 17.08 9.73 3.32
N ASP A 355 16.65 9.54 2.06
CA ASP A 355 17.56 9.55 0.92
C ASP A 355 17.89 10.99 0.47
N GLN A 356 19.18 11.25 0.17
CA GLN A 356 19.61 12.51 -0.47
C GLN A 356 19.27 12.55 -1.96
N PHE A 357 19.10 11.38 -2.60
CA PHE A 357 18.89 11.24 -4.04
C PHE A 357 17.50 10.62 -4.33
N PRO A 358 16.83 11.01 -5.43
CA PRO A 358 15.55 10.43 -5.82
C PRO A 358 15.68 8.92 -6.13
N SER A 359 14.57 8.19 -6.01
CA SER A 359 14.42 6.90 -6.70
C SER A 359 14.00 7.14 -8.14
N TYR A 360 14.28 6.19 -9.04
CA TYR A 360 13.95 6.31 -10.45
C TYR A 360 13.29 5.04 -10.99
N SER A 361 12.39 5.19 -11.96
CA SER A 361 12.04 4.10 -12.87
C SER A 361 12.74 4.33 -14.20
N LEU A 362 13.34 3.27 -14.72
CA LEU A 362 13.94 3.22 -16.05
C LEU A 362 13.08 2.26 -16.89
N ALA A 363 12.70 2.67 -18.08
CA ALA A 363 12.04 1.77 -19.03
C ALA A 363 12.75 1.81 -20.38
N ILE A 364 13.24 0.65 -20.83
CA ILE A 364 13.95 0.54 -22.12
C ILE A 364 12.98 -0.09 -23.12
N MET A 365 12.60 0.70 -24.12
CA MET A 365 11.60 0.35 -25.11
C MET A 365 12.24 0.14 -26.48
N ASN A 366 11.94 -1.02 -27.07
CA ASN A 366 12.25 -1.32 -28.46
C ASN A 366 10.94 -1.40 -29.27
N LEU A 367 10.76 -0.49 -30.23
CA LEU A 367 9.61 -0.51 -31.16
C LEU A 367 9.94 -1.21 -32.48
N ASP A 368 11.21 -1.55 -32.72
CA ASP A 368 11.65 -2.26 -33.91
C ASP A 368 11.43 -3.77 -33.76
N ALA A 369 11.44 -4.50 -34.88
CA ALA A 369 11.21 -5.95 -34.89
C ALA A 369 12.44 -6.76 -34.45
N ASP A 370 13.63 -6.20 -34.61
CA ASP A 370 14.89 -6.85 -34.28
C ASP A 370 15.30 -6.53 -32.84
N SER A 371 16.04 -7.44 -32.20
CA SER A 371 16.62 -7.20 -30.88
C SER A 371 17.74 -6.18 -30.95
N SER A 372 17.83 -5.32 -29.94
CA SER A 372 18.87 -4.31 -29.81
C SER A 372 19.66 -4.50 -28.51
N ASP A 373 20.98 -4.46 -28.61
CA ASP A 373 21.88 -4.42 -27.45
C ASP A 373 22.06 -2.97 -27.01
N VAL A 374 21.45 -2.64 -25.87
CA VAL A 374 21.47 -1.30 -25.31
C VAL A 374 22.56 -1.23 -24.25
N SER A 375 23.35 -0.16 -24.31
CA SER A 375 24.28 0.15 -23.23
C SER A 375 24.33 1.63 -22.88
N PHE A 376 24.30 1.91 -21.58
CA PHE A 376 24.38 3.26 -21.03
C PHE A 376 24.98 3.26 -19.62
N ARG A 377 25.29 4.46 -19.12
CA ARG A 377 25.67 4.70 -17.72
C ARG A 377 24.63 5.62 -17.08
N LEU A 378 24.38 5.44 -15.79
CA LEU A 378 23.42 6.26 -15.05
C LEU A 378 23.86 7.73 -14.94
N SER A 379 25.16 7.97 -14.78
CA SER A 379 25.77 9.30 -14.77
C SER A 379 25.47 10.17 -16.00
N THR A 380 25.28 9.56 -17.17
CA THR A 380 24.90 10.28 -18.39
C THR A 380 23.58 11.03 -18.25
N TYR A 381 22.70 10.56 -17.36
CA TYR A 381 21.34 11.06 -17.18
C TYR A 381 21.11 11.73 -15.83
N ASN A 382 22.16 12.25 -15.19
CA ASN A 382 22.12 12.92 -13.88
C ASN A 382 21.68 12.03 -12.70
N LEU A 383 21.69 10.70 -12.87
CA LEU A 383 21.50 9.75 -11.78
C LEU A 383 22.83 9.59 -11.01
N ASN A 384 23.14 10.59 -10.20
CA ASN A 384 24.47 10.80 -9.62
C ASN A 384 24.58 10.37 -8.14
N ALA A 385 23.77 9.41 -7.70
CA ALA A 385 23.92 8.87 -6.34
C ALA A 385 25.31 8.24 -6.22
N THR A 386 26.17 8.84 -5.39
CA THR A 386 27.58 8.46 -5.23
C THR A 386 27.75 7.00 -4.79
N ASP A 387 26.78 6.54 -4.02
CA ASP A 387 26.72 5.22 -3.42
C ASP A 387 26.17 4.18 -4.41
N GLY A 388 25.53 4.65 -5.50
CA GLY A 388 24.95 3.90 -6.61
C GLY A 388 23.43 3.67 -6.52
N TYR A 389 22.90 2.61 -7.13
CA TYR A 389 21.48 2.21 -7.18
C TYR A 389 21.29 0.67 -7.14
N THR A 390 20.29 0.19 -6.41
CA THR A 390 19.70 -1.15 -6.49
C THR A 390 18.66 -1.19 -7.59
N ILE A 391 18.77 -2.16 -8.50
CA ILE A 391 17.87 -2.36 -9.63
C ILE A 391 16.94 -3.54 -9.36
N LEU A 392 15.62 -3.31 -9.47
CA LEU A 392 14.54 -4.31 -9.36
C LEU A 392 13.76 -4.40 -10.68
N ASP A 393 13.39 -5.59 -11.13
CA ASP A 393 12.44 -5.76 -12.25
C ASP A 393 11.00 -5.55 -11.76
N VAL A 394 10.25 -4.66 -12.40
CA VAL A 394 8.88 -4.29 -11.97
C VAL A 394 7.83 -5.35 -12.33
N PHE A 395 8.12 -6.25 -13.28
CA PHE A 395 7.16 -7.28 -13.69
C PHE A 395 7.30 -8.57 -12.87
N SER A 396 8.53 -8.96 -12.52
CA SER A 396 8.80 -10.13 -11.67
C SER A 396 8.92 -9.78 -10.19
N GLY A 397 9.21 -8.52 -9.86
CA GLY A 397 9.56 -8.08 -8.51
C GLY A 397 10.94 -8.57 -8.05
N GLU A 398 11.75 -9.15 -8.95
CA GLU A 398 13.04 -9.72 -8.61
C GLU A 398 14.14 -8.66 -8.56
N PHE A 399 15.04 -8.83 -7.61
CA PHE A 399 16.29 -8.08 -7.56
C PHE A 399 17.20 -8.51 -8.72
N ILE A 400 17.67 -7.52 -9.50
CA ILE A 400 18.58 -7.77 -10.61
C ILE A 400 20.03 -7.63 -10.11
N ARG A 401 20.42 -6.41 -9.71
CA ARG A 401 21.79 -6.09 -9.27
C ARG A 401 21.87 -4.72 -8.60
N ASN A 402 23.00 -4.49 -7.95
CA ASN A 402 23.46 -3.17 -7.50
C ASN A 402 24.42 -2.58 -8.53
N VAL A 403 24.32 -1.29 -8.82
CA VAL A 403 25.16 -0.56 -9.78
C VAL A 403 25.62 0.77 -9.21
N THR A 404 26.85 1.20 -9.46
CA THR A 404 27.29 2.58 -9.20
C THR A 404 26.84 3.53 -10.31
N TYR A 405 26.88 4.85 -10.09
CA TYR A 405 26.58 5.83 -11.14
C TYR A 405 27.54 5.74 -12.35
N ASN A 406 28.72 5.15 -12.14
CA ASN A 406 29.72 4.90 -13.17
C ASN A 406 29.59 3.52 -13.80
N ASP A 407 28.76 2.60 -13.32
CA ASP A 407 28.69 1.26 -13.90
C ASP A 407 28.00 1.29 -15.27
N LYS A 408 28.44 0.38 -16.13
CA LYS A 408 27.85 0.20 -17.47
C LYS A 408 26.68 -0.77 -17.35
N ILE A 409 25.50 -0.30 -17.72
CA ILE A 409 24.31 -1.14 -17.88
C ILE A 409 24.31 -1.64 -19.32
N GLU A 410 24.14 -2.95 -19.48
CA GLU A 410 24.08 -3.65 -20.77
C GLU A 410 22.86 -4.56 -20.71
N VAL A 411 21.92 -4.36 -21.62
CA VAL A 411 20.65 -5.11 -21.69
C VAL A 411 20.33 -5.38 -23.16
N THR A 412 20.10 -6.65 -23.49
CA THR A 412 19.54 -7.04 -24.78
C THR A 412 18.03 -6.92 -24.71
N VAL A 413 17.44 -6.00 -25.49
CA VAL A 413 15.99 -5.79 -25.54
C VAL A 413 15.43 -6.44 -26.81
N PRO A 414 14.59 -7.49 -26.70
CA PRO A 414 13.96 -8.10 -27.85
C PRO A 414 13.13 -7.10 -28.66
N GLY A 415 12.90 -7.39 -29.95
CA GLY A 415 12.01 -6.56 -30.77
C GLY A 415 10.59 -6.54 -30.22
N LEU A 416 9.92 -5.39 -30.34
CA LEU A 416 8.60 -5.12 -29.76
C LEU A 416 8.51 -5.47 -28.26
N ALA A 417 9.59 -5.28 -27.51
CA ALA A 417 9.63 -5.55 -26.07
C ALA A 417 9.96 -4.30 -25.26
N MET A 418 9.61 -4.39 -23.97
CA MET A 418 9.96 -3.38 -23.00
C MET A 418 10.30 -4.00 -21.66
N THR A 419 11.41 -3.55 -21.07
CA THR A 419 11.80 -3.85 -19.70
C THR A 419 11.59 -2.61 -18.84
N VAL A 420 11.22 -2.82 -17.57
CA VAL A 420 11.13 -1.74 -16.59
C VAL A 420 11.93 -2.13 -15.37
N GLU A 421 12.89 -1.29 -15.08
CA GLU A 421 13.83 -1.43 -14.00
C GLU A 421 13.59 -0.29 -13.01
N LYS A 422 13.25 -0.61 -11.76
CA LYS A 422 13.20 0.37 -10.68
C LYS A 422 14.59 0.50 -10.07
N CYS A 423 15.17 1.69 -10.14
CA CYS A 423 16.46 2.04 -9.57
C CYS A 423 16.28 2.81 -8.26
N GLU A 424 16.66 2.20 -7.15
CA GLU A 424 16.60 2.80 -5.81
C GLU A 424 18.04 3.12 -5.36
N PRO A 425 18.39 4.30 -4.84
CA PRO A 425 19.77 4.60 -4.44
C PRO A 425 20.37 3.50 -3.54
N LEU A 426 21.56 3.01 -3.89
CA LEU A 426 22.37 2.16 -3.03
C LEU A 426 22.70 2.95 -1.78
N ARG A 427 22.64 2.27 -0.66
CA ARG A 427 23.24 2.75 0.56
C ARG A 427 24.70 2.34 0.55
N ILE A 428 25.60 3.26 0.87
CA ILE A 428 26.80 2.87 1.59
C ILE A 428 26.33 2.20 2.90
N VAL A 429 26.32 0.88 2.89
CA VAL A 429 26.83 0.13 4.03
C VAL A 429 28.30 0.49 4.04
N ASP A 430 28.71 1.41 4.91
CA ASP A 430 30.12 1.64 5.08
C ASP A 430 30.76 0.30 5.43
N HIS A 431 31.66 -0.13 4.56
CA HIS A 431 32.68 -1.10 4.88
C HIS A 431 33.53 -0.52 6.02
N ILE A 432 33.05 -0.62 7.27
CA ILE A 432 33.91 -0.59 8.46
C ILE A 432 34.17 -2.04 8.84
N ASN A 433 34.98 -2.69 8.00
CA ASN A 433 35.84 -3.77 8.44
C ASN A 433 37.13 -3.12 8.99
N THR A 434 37.05 -2.35 10.09
CA THR A 434 38.17 -1.97 10.97
C THR A 434 37.69 -1.10 12.14
N TYR A 435 36.99 -1.71 13.09
CA TYR A 435 37.24 -1.52 14.52
C TYR A 435 36.92 -2.84 15.21
N GLY A 436 37.96 -3.65 15.38
CA GLY A 436 37.93 -4.76 16.31
C GLY A 436 37.83 -4.25 17.74
N LYS A 437 37.15 -5.04 18.58
CA LYS A 437 37.16 -4.98 20.05
C LYS A 437 36.63 -3.70 20.71
N CYS A 438 35.36 -3.74 21.09
CA CYS A 438 34.76 -3.30 22.38
C CYS A 438 33.27 -3.71 22.29
N LEU A 439 32.63 -4.48 23.16
CA LEU A 439 32.92 -5.05 24.47
C LEU A 439 32.16 -6.39 24.56
N VAL A 440 32.89 -7.49 24.76
CA VAL A 440 32.40 -8.60 25.58
C VAL A 440 33.09 -8.41 26.91
N ASP A 441 32.42 -7.76 27.89
CA ASP A 441 32.33 -8.30 29.25
C ASP A 441 31.34 -7.50 30.11
N LYS A 442 30.53 -8.26 30.85
CA LYS A 442 29.90 -7.97 32.15
C LYS A 442 29.05 -6.71 32.34
N GLY A 443 27.75 -6.96 32.34
CA GLY A 443 26.91 -6.65 33.50
C GLY A 443 26.40 -5.21 33.59
N ASN A 444 25.31 -4.91 32.88
CA ASN A 444 24.10 -4.32 33.46
C ASN A 444 23.04 -4.11 32.38
N LYS A 445 21.80 -4.46 32.75
CA LYS A 445 20.49 -4.22 32.12
C LYS A 445 20.50 -3.34 30.84
N GLU A 446 20.37 -3.97 29.68
CA GLU A 446 19.99 -3.31 28.42
C GLU A 446 18.46 -3.36 28.29
N VAL A 447 17.83 -2.19 28.19
CA VAL A 447 16.42 -2.02 27.83
C VAL A 447 16.39 -1.69 26.34
N GLU A 448 15.85 -2.63 25.57
CA GLU A 448 15.61 -2.57 24.12
C GLU A 448 14.14 -2.93 23.91
N MET A 449 13.55 -2.66 22.73
CA MET A 449 12.28 -3.26 22.32
C MET A 449 12.49 -4.76 22.12
N ARG A 450 12.57 -5.51 23.23
CA ARG A 450 12.73 -6.96 23.29
C ARG A 450 11.37 -7.59 23.41
N LEU A 451 11.03 -8.37 22.40
CA LEU A 451 9.91 -9.27 22.46
C LEU A 451 10.39 -10.68 22.78
N SER A 452 9.74 -11.36 23.71
CA SER A 452 10.05 -12.77 24.00
C SER A 452 8.75 -13.54 24.15
N LEU A 453 8.47 -14.41 23.17
CA LEU A 453 7.31 -15.30 23.19
C LEU A 453 7.70 -16.66 23.78
N VAL A 454 6.82 -17.28 24.58
CA VAL A 454 6.92 -18.71 24.89
C VAL A 454 5.53 -19.31 24.80
N LEU A 455 5.36 -20.24 23.85
CA LEU A 455 4.16 -21.06 23.74
C LEU A 455 4.40 -22.43 24.41
N LEU A 456 3.39 -23.04 25.03
CA LEU A 456 3.45 -24.43 25.52
C LEU A 456 2.18 -25.21 25.15
N ALA A 457 2.31 -26.26 24.34
CA ALA A 457 1.24 -27.23 24.04
C ALA A 457 1.62 -28.66 24.47
N VAL A 458 0.99 -29.18 25.54
CA VAL A 458 1.37 -30.41 26.25
C VAL A 458 0.66 -31.68 25.76
N CYS A 459 1.34 -32.80 25.45
CA CYS A 459 0.72 -34.00 24.86
C CYS A 459 1.33 -35.35 25.38
N ILE A 460 0.57 -36.43 25.70
CA ILE A 460 1.06 -37.69 26.34
C ILE A 460 0.95 -38.98 25.47
N ALA A 461 2.04 -39.76 25.18
CA ALA A 461 2.08 -41.27 25.16
C ALA A 461 3.50 -41.93 24.94
N ARG A 462 3.66 -43.27 24.67
CA ARG A 462 4.87 -44.15 24.78
C ARG A 462 5.37 -44.99 23.54
N GLY A 463 6.70 -45.12 23.30
CA GLY A 463 7.41 -46.06 22.39
C GLY A 463 8.51 -45.48 21.44
N VAL A 464 9.64 -46.18 21.22
CA VAL A 464 10.96 -45.68 20.68
C VAL A 464 11.27 -45.98 19.18
N HIS A 465 11.68 -44.97 18.39
CA HIS A 465 12.88 -44.91 17.48
C HIS A 465 12.80 -43.89 16.30
N SER A 466 13.87 -43.06 16.21
CA SER A 466 14.50 -42.35 15.07
C SER A 466 14.04 -40.95 14.59
N LEU A 467 14.23 -39.90 15.41
CA LEU A 467 14.85 -38.62 14.96
C LEU A 467 15.86 -38.14 16.03
N GLY A 468 16.78 -37.25 15.66
CA GLY A 468 17.91 -36.80 16.48
C GLY A 468 17.53 -36.18 17.84
N THR A 469 18.52 -36.15 18.74
CA THR A 469 18.38 -35.67 20.12
C THR A 469 18.32 -34.14 20.19
N LEU A 470 17.77 -33.57 21.26
CA LEU A 470 17.78 -32.12 21.50
C LEU A 470 19.21 -31.52 21.42
N ASP A 471 20.24 -32.30 21.78
CA ASP A 471 21.64 -31.87 21.70
C ASP A 471 22.12 -31.69 20.24
N ASP A 472 21.65 -32.52 19.31
CA ASP A 472 21.93 -32.40 17.87
C ASP A 472 21.29 -31.13 17.26
N ILE A 473 20.17 -30.67 17.84
CA ILE A 473 19.45 -29.46 17.42
C ILE A 473 20.09 -28.19 17.99
N ILE A 474 20.66 -28.27 19.20
CA ILE A 474 21.31 -27.15 19.89
C ILE A 474 22.74 -26.91 19.39
N GLY A 475 23.43 -27.94 18.88
CA GLY A 475 24.86 -27.89 18.53
C GLY A 475 25.23 -27.28 17.17
N ALA A 476 24.27 -26.96 16.29
CA ALA A 476 24.56 -26.38 14.97
C ALA A 476 24.74 -24.85 15.05
N PRO A 477 25.95 -24.29 14.81
CA PRO A 477 26.16 -22.85 14.72
C PRO A 477 25.45 -22.33 13.45
N GLY A 478 24.85 -21.14 13.56
CA GLY A 478 24.06 -20.53 12.49
C GLY A 478 24.79 -20.44 11.15
N LYS A 479 24.44 -21.35 10.23
CA LYS A 479 24.35 -21.15 8.78
C LYS A 479 23.26 -22.08 8.28
N LEU A 480 22.05 -21.57 8.09
CA LEU A 480 21.01 -22.28 7.34
C LEU A 480 21.19 -21.90 5.87
N VAL A 481 21.90 -22.75 5.14
CA VAL A 481 21.91 -22.76 3.68
C VAL A 481 20.60 -23.39 3.19
N ASP A 482 19.93 -22.64 2.31
CA ASP A 482 19.01 -22.96 1.19
C ASP A 482 18.16 -24.24 1.15
N GLY A 483 16.97 -24.11 0.55
CA GLY A 483 16.40 -25.22 -0.22
C GLY A 483 14.89 -25.16 -0.51
N ALA A 484 14.51 -24.56 -1.65
CA ALA A 484 13.43 -25.07 -2.51
C ALA A 484 13.55 -24.54 -3.96
N ARG A 485 14.65 -24.91 -4.65
CA ARG A 485 14.64 -25.08 -6.11
C ARG A 485 14.52 -26.58 -6.39
N GLY A 486 13.41 -26.97 -7.01
CA GLY A 486 13.20 -28.28 -7.64
C GLY A 486 12.62 -29.39 -6.75
N ILE A 487 11.43 -29.89 -7.12
CA ILE A 487 11.14 -31.32 -7.38
C ILE A 487 9.85 -31.37 -8.22
N LEU A 488 10.00 -31.85 -9.46
CA LEU A 488 8.94 -32.39 -10.30
C LEU A 488 8.64 -33.83 -9.84
N GLY A 489 7.36 -34.21 -9.79
CA GLY A 489 6.91 -35.61 -9.91
C GLY A 489 6.43 -36.30 -8.63
N GLY A 490 5.10 -36.33 -8.47
CA GLY A 490 4.26 -37.45 -8.03
C GLY A 490 4.56 -38.21 -6.72
N ILE A 491 3.53 -38.39 -5.88
CA ILE A 491 2.85 -39.69 -5.65
C ILE A 491 1.75 -39.54 -4.57
N LEU A 492 0.54 -39.90 -5.00
CA LEU A 492 -0.65 -40.41 -4.28
C LEU A 492 -1.62 -39.47 -3.54
N GLY A 493 -2.78 -39.28 -4.18
CA GLY A 493 -4.08 -39.45 -3.52
C GLY A 493 -4.96 -38.21 -3.42
N GLY A 494 -5.76 -37.90 -4.45
CA GLY A 494 -6.87 -36.93 -4.33
C GLY A 494 -7.35 -36.37 -5.67
N ASN A 495 -8.38 -37.00 -6.22
CA ASN A 495 -9.32 -36.58 -7.27
C ASN A 495 -8.88 -35.54 -8.33
N ILE A 496 -8.97 -35.99 -9.59
CA ILE A 496 -8.94 -35.19 -10.80
C ILE A 496 -10.15 -34.25 -10.81
N GLY A 497 -9.97 -33.07 -10.24
CA GLY A 497 -10.91 -31.96 -10.29
C GLY A 497 -10.13 -30.66 -10.15
N ASN A 498 -10.11 -29.87 -11.23
CA ASN A 498 -9.77 -28.44 -11.25
C ASN A 498 -8.28 -28.03 -11.07
N ARG A 499 -7.45 -28.29 -12.09
CA ARG A 499 -6.07 -27.76 -12.21
C ARG A 499 -5.94 -26.21 -12.20
N ASN A 500 -7.05 -25.46 -12.27
CA ASN A 500 -7.04 -23.99 -12.28
C ASN A 500 -7.08 -23.34 -10.89
N VAL A 501 -7.53 -24.05 -9.85
CA VAL A 501 -7.75 -23.44 -8.52
C VAL A 501 -6.43 -23.06 -7.83
N CYS A 502 -5.38 -23.86 -8.02
CA CYS A 502 -4.09 -23.68 -7.36
C CYS A 502 -3.24 -22.53 -7.93
N ASN A 503 -3.59 -21.92 -9.07
CA ASN A 503 -2.79 -20.86 -9.71
C ASN A 503 -3.25 -19.43 -9.36
N ARG A 504 -4.34 -19.28 -8.62
CA ARG A 504 -4.84 -17.97 -8.16
C ARG A 504 -3.85 -17.30 -7.20
N ASN A 505 -3.76 -15.96 -7.25
CA ASN A 505 -3.13 -15.15 -6.21
C ASN A 505 -4.04 -15.13 -4.97
N VAL A 506 -3.51 -15.63 -3.86
CA VAL A 506 -4.28 -15.89 -2.64
C VAL A 506 -4.11 -14.81 -1.58
N TYR A 507 -3.38 -13.73 -1.88
CA TYR A 507 -2.97 -12.75 -0.87
C TYR A 507 -4.15 -12.06 -0.17
N LYS A 508 -5.16 -11.66 -0.94
CA LYS A 508 -6.38 -11.04 -0.41
C LYS A 508 -7.18 -12.04 0.43
N ASP A 509 -7.24 -13.29 -0.01
CA ASP A 509 -7.95 -14.36 0.69
C ASP A 509 -7.24 -14.69 2.01
N TYR A 510 -5.91 -14.76 1.99
CA TYR A 510 -5.05 -14.88 3.16
C TYR A 510 -5.26 -13.72 4.14
N SER A 511 -5.17 -12.48 3.66
CA SER A 511 -5.33 -11.29 4.49
C SER A 511 -6.69 -11.27 5.18
N LYS A 512 -7.78 -11.58 4.47
CA LYS A 512 -9.12 -11.71 5.04
C LYS A 512 -9.21 -12.83 6.08
N ALA A 513 -8.66 -14.00 5.78
CA ALA A 513 -8.67 -15.15 6.69
C ALA A 513 -7.93 -14.85 8.00
N VAL A 514 -6.71 -14.31 7.89
CA VAL A 514 -5.85 -14.00 9.04
C VAL A 514 -6.41 -12.85 9.86
N THR A 515 -6.88 -11.76 9.23
CA THR A 515 -7.52 -10.66 9.97
C THR A 515 -8.80 -11.10 10.68
N SER A 516 -9.60 -11.98 10.07
CA SER A 516 -10.81 -12.54 10.69
C SER A 516 -10.47 -13.37 11.93
N PHE A 517 -9.47 -14.26 11.83
CA PHE A 517 -8.99 -15.04 12.97
C PHE A 517 -8.40 -14.13 14.06
N HIS A 518 -7.54 -13.17 13.68
CA HIS A 518 -6.90 -12.24 14.61
C HIS A 518 -7.91 -11.41 15.38
N HIS A 519 -8.91 -10.85 14.70
CA HIS A 519 -9.99 -10.09 15.33
C HIS A 519 -10.74 -10.93 16.36
N LYS A 520 -11.19 -12.11 15.93
CA LYS A 520 -11.89 -13.06 16.80
C LYS A 520 -11.07 -13.36 18.05
N LEU A 521 -9.85 -13.87 17.87
CA LEU A 521 -8.99 -14.27 18.98
C LEU A 521 -8.64 -13.08 19.89
N TYR A 522 -8.34 -11.92 19.34
CA TYR A 522 -8.08 -10.69 20.09
C TYR A 522 -9.27 -10.32 20.99
N THR A 523 -10.49 -10.30 20.46
CA THR A 523 -11.70 -9.96 21.22
C THR A 523 -11.93 -10.93 22.38
N SER A 524 -11.68 -12.22 22.18
CA SER A 524 -11.85 -13.24 23.21
C SER A 524 -10.77 -13.17 24.29
N VAL A 525 -9.51 -12.94 23.91
CA VAL A 525 -8.44 -12.67 24.89
C VAL A 525 -8.76 -11.40 25.67
N ALA A 526 -9.12 -10.32 24.99
CA ALA A 526 -9.38 -9.03 25.61
C ALA A 526 -10.55 -9.09 26.61
N ALA A 527 -11.62 -9.84 26.30
CA ALA A 527 -12.76 -10.05 27.21
C ALA A 527 -12.39 -10.73 28.53
N ARG A 528 -11.23 -11.41 28.60
CA ARG A 528 -10.71 -12.08 29.80
C ARG A 528 -9.68 -11.24 30.55
N THR A 529 -9.42 -10.02 30.09
CA THR A 529 -8.44 -9.10 30.67
C THR A 529 -9.15 -7.86 31.19
N ASP A 530 -8.47 -7.09 32.02
CA ASP A 530 -8.97 -5.83 32.56
C ASP A 530 -8.54 -4.62 31.71
N GLY A 531 -8.34 -4.82 30.40
CA GLY A 531 -7.88 -3.78 29.49
C GLY A 531 -6.39 -3.46 29.65
N HIS A 532 -5.61 -4.35 30.28
CA HIS A 532 -4.15 -4.30 30.32
C HIS A 532 -3.56 -5.62 29.86
N PHE A 533 -3.21 -5.73 28.58
CA PHE A 533 -2.65 -6.98 28.04
C PHE A 533 -1.86 -6.77 26.76
N VAL A 534 -1.03 -7.76 26.43
CA VAL A 534 -0.38 -7.90 25.14
C VAL A 534 -0.45 -9.35 24.68
N PHE A 535 -0.67 -9.56 23.38
CA PHE A 535 -0.91 -10.87 22.81
C PHE A 535 -0.45 -10.94 21.35
N SER A 536 -0.09 -12.14 20.89
CA SER A 536 0.35 -12.41 19.51
C SER A 536 -0.62 -13.37 18.82
N PRO A 537 -1.61 -12.87 18.05
CA PRO A 537 -2.54 -13.75 17.34
C PRO A 537 -1.86 -14.53 16.22
N TYR A 538 -0.81 -13.96 15.62
CA TYR A 538 -0.04 -14.55 14.54
C TYR A 538 0.65 -15.86 14.93
N THR A 539 1.37 -15.89 16.05
CA THR A 539 2.10 -17.10 16.52
C THR A 539 1.14 -18.23 16.89
N VAL A 540 -0.07 -17.89 17.32
CA VAL A 540 -1.14 -18.88 17.58
C VAL A 540 -1.65 -19.46 16.27
N TRP A 541 -1.92 -18.61 15.28
CA TRP A 541 -2.37 -19.05 13.95
C TRP A 541 -1.36 -20.03 13.33
N LEU A 542 -0.06 -19.72 13.40
CA LEU A 542 1.00 -20.59 12.87
C LEU A 542 1.11 -21.92 13.63
N SER A 543 1.09 -21.88 14.96
CA SER A 543 1.22 -23.08 15.79
C SER A 543 0.02 -24.04 15.62
N LEU A 544 -1.19 -23.49 15.53
CA LEU A 544 -2.39 -24.28 15.24
C LEU A 544 -2.40 -24.81 13.81
N SER A 545 -1.92 -24.04 12.83
CA SER A 545 -1.77 -24.49 11.44
C SER A 545 -0.83 -25.69 11.34
N ALA A 546 0.32 -25.64 12.03
CA ALA A 546 1.28 -26.74 12.08
C ALA A 546 0.67 -28.02 12.66
N LEU A 547 -0.13 -27.87 13.73
CA LEU A 547 -0.85 -28.97 14.37
C LEU A 547 -1.98 -29.53 13.48
N ALA A 548 -2.72 -28.66 12.81
CA ALA A 548 -3.85 -29.03 11.97
C ALA A 548 -3.43 -29.93 10.79
N GLU A 549 -2.25 -29.72 10.22
CA GLU A 549 -1.72 -30.57 9.14
C GLU A 549 -1.44 -32.02 9.58
N GLY A 550 -1.41 -32.31 10.89
CA GLY A 550 -1.26 -33.67 11.45
C GLY A 550 -2.42 -34.12 12.31
N ALA A 551 -3.52 -33.36 12.34
CA ALA A 551 -4.69 -33.72 13.13
C ALA A 551 -5.52 -34.83 12.45
N ASP A 552 -6.31 -35.57 13.24
CA ASP A 552 -7.34 -36.45 12.68
C ASP A 552 -8.26 -35.67 11.73
N PRO A 553 -8.71 -36.21 10.59
CA PRO A 553 -9.52 -35.48 9.61
C PRO A 553 -10.72 -34.71 10.20
N SER A 554 -11.40 -35.29 11.19
CA SER A 554 -12.54 -34.63 11.84
C SER A 554 -12.12 -33.40 12.67
N VAL A 555 -10.97 -33.48 13.33
CA VAL A 555 -10.36 -32.40 14.11
C VAL A 555 -9.71 -31.37 13.19
N GLN A 556 -9.08 -31.83 12.10
CA GLN A 556 -8.44 -30.98 11.10
C GLN A 556 -9.45 -30.03 10.46
N SER A 557 -10.59 -30.52 9.97
CA SER A 557 -11.62 -29.67 9.36
C SER A 557 -12.14 -28.62 10.34
N GLN A 558 -12.27 -28.97 11.62
CA GLN A 558 -12.66 -28.03 12.67
C GLN A 558 -11.62 -26.91 12.86
N ILE A 559 -10.32 -27.26 12.91
CA ILE A 559 -9.25 -26.27 13.05
C ILE A 559 -9.14 -25.41 11.78
N PHE A 560 -9.24 -26.00 10.59
CA PHE A 560 -9.22 -25.25 9.33
C PHE A 560 -10.36 -24.23 9.24
N ALA A 561 -11.58 -24.62 9.60
CA ALA A 561 -12.71 -23.69 9.66
C ALA A 561 -12.46 -22.55 10.67
N SER A 562 -11.84 -22.86 11.82
CA SER A 562 -11.52 -21.88 12.86
C SER A 562 -10.42 -20.89 12.42
N LEU A 563 -9.42 -21.39 11.68
CA LEU A 563 -8.30 -20.60 11.15
C LEU A 563 -8.61 -19.93 9.81
N TYR A 564 -9.80 -20.15 9.25
CA TYR A 564 -10.20 -19.72 7.90
C TYR A 564 -9.25 -20.24 6.80
N LEU A 565 -8.74 -21.46 6.99
CA LEU A 565 -7.88 -22.11 6.03
C LEU A 565 -8.71 -22.80 4.93
N PRO A 566 -8.28 -22.70 3.65
CA PRO A 566 -8.95 -23.37 2.54
C PRO A 566 -8.82 -24.89 2.62
N GLU A 567 -9.79 -25.62 2.06
CA GLU A 567 -9.74 -27.09 2.02
C GLU A 567 -8.67 -27.59 1.03
N GLU A 568 -8.41 -26.81 -0.03
CA GLU A 568 -7.41 -27.13 -1.04
C GLU A 568 -5.99 -27.00 -0.50
N ASN A 569 -5.28 -28.13 -0.42
CA ASN A 569 -3.91 -28.20 0.08
C ASN A 569 -2.97 -27.21 -0.63
N CYS A 570 -3.08 -27.08 -1.96
CA CYS A 570 -2.23 -26.15 -2.72
C CYS A 570 -2.44 -24.67 -2.34
N ILE A 571 -3.68 -24.26 -2.02
CA ILE A 571 -3.98 -22.89 -1.58
C ILE A 571 -3.49 -22.68 -0.15
N ARG A 572 -3.69 -23.65 0.75
CA ARG A 572 -3.16 -23.58 2.13
C ARG A 572 -1.65 -23.42 2.16
N LYS A 573 -0.91 -24.14 1.31
CA LYS A 573 0.56 -24.00 1.23
C LYS A 573 0.97 -22.56 0.94
N LYS A 574 0.29 -21.89 0.02
CA LYS A 574 0.52 -20.46 -0.27
C LYS A 574 0.16 -19.56 0.93
N PHE A 575 -0.91 -19.87 1.67
CA PHE A 575 -1.23 -19.15 2.91
C PHE A 575 -0.07 -19.27 3.92
N TYR A 576 0.52 -20.45 4.07
CA TYR A 576 1.65 -20.66 4.96
C TYR A 576 2.91 -19.93 4.49
N GLU A 577 3.20 -19.94 3.20
CA GLU A 577 4.32 -19.18 2.61
C GLU A 577 4.18 -17.67 2.89
N ILE A 578 2.99 -17.10 2.69
CA ILE A 578 2.72 -15.69 3.00
C ILE A 578 2.88 -15.44 4.51
N ALA A 579 2.34 -16.31 5.36
CA ALA A 579 2.42 -16.16 6.80
C ALA A 579 3.87 -16.18 7.31
N VAL A 580 4.68 -17.12 6.83
CA VAL A 580 6.08 -17.25 7.23
C VAL A 580 6.91 -16.05 6.74
N ASN A 581 6.55 -15.45 5.60
CA ASN A 581 7.21 -14.26 5.08
C ASN A 581 6.96 -12.99 5.89
N ALA A 582 5.99 -12.99 6.84
CA ALA A 582 5.77 -11.85 7.73
C ALA A 582 6.92 -11.62 8.74
N GLU A 583 7.78 -12.63 8.98
CA GLU A 583 8.94 -12.59 9.88
C GLU A 583 10.26 -12.28 9.13
N GLN A 584 10.31 -11.27 8.27
CA GLN A 584 11.50 -10.96 7.49
C GLN A 584 12.47 -10.07 8.27
N SER A 585 13.61 -10.63 8.69
CA SER A 585 14.71 -9.87 9.30
C SER A 585 15.41 -8.99 8.26
N GLY A 586 15.62 -7.73 8.60
CA GLY A 586 16.45 -6.74 7.92
C GLY A 586 17.66 -6.31 8.77
N ARG A 587 18.20 -5.12 8.52
CA ARG A 587 19.35 -4.58 9.29
C ARG A 587 18.95 -4.04 10.67
N ASP A 588 17.70 -3.63 10.78
CA ASP A 588 17.15 -2.71 11.78
C ASP A 588 15.80 -3.18 12.33
N VAL A 589 15.27 -4.25 11.72
CA VAL A 589 14.22 -5.10 12.26
C VAL A 589 14.74 -6.53 12.26
N LEU A 590 14.84 -7.15 13.43
CA LEU A 590 15.36 -8.49 13.62
C LEU A 590 14.27 -9.40 14.16
N PHE A 591 14.06 -10.51 13.48
CA PHE A 591 13.30 -11.65 13.98
C PHE A 591 14.25 -12.80 14.31
N ASN A 592 14.14 -13.29 15.54
CA ASN A 592 14.79 -14.51 15.98
C ASN A 592 13.73 -15.53 16.36
N ARG A 593 13.41 -16.40 15.39
CA ARG A 593 12.37 -17.42 15.54
C ARG A 593 12.94 -18.75 16.01
N ARG A 594 12.29 -19.34 17.01
CA ARG A 594 12.65 -20.64 17.58
C ARG A 594 11.37 -21.40 17.88
N ARG A 595 10.88 -22.16 16.90
CA ARG A 595 9.70 -23.02 17.05
C ARG A 595 10.07 -24.51 16.99
N ILE A 596 9.75 -25.24 18.05
CA ILE A 596 10.04 -26.66 18.16
C ILE A 596 8.91 -27.40 18.89
N LEU A 597 8.49 -28.53 18.36
CA LEU A 597 7.75 -29.55 19.10
C LEU A 597 8.78 -30.43 19.80
N LEU A 598 8.89 -30.28 21.12
CA LEU A 598 9.65 -31.21 21.94
C LEU A 598 8.80 -32.41 22.27
N LEU A 599 9.36 -33.60 22.12
CA LEU A 599 8.70 -34.86 22.41
C LEU A 599 9.53 -35.61 23.44
N ASP A 600 8.84 -36.30 24.34
CA ASP A 600 9.47 -37.23 25.27
C ASP A 600 10.12 -38.39 24.51
N GLU A 601 11.07 -39.06 25.14
CA GLU A 601 11.81 -40.20 24.57
C GLU A 601 10.87 -41.33 24.13
N ASP A 602 9.70 -41.38 24.75
CA ASP A 602 8.66 -42.35 24.43
C ASP A 602 7.70 -41.88 23.32
N LEU A 603 7.90 -40.80 22.56
CA LEU A 603 6.94 -40.38 21.52
C LEU A 603 7.54 -40.35 20.13
N LYS A 604 7.01 -41.11 19.16
CA LYS A 604 7.52 -41.05 17.78
C LYS A 604 6.80 -39.97 16.98
N VAL A 605 7.54 -39.09 16.31
CA VAL A 605 6.98 -38.19 15.28
C VAL A 605 6.54 -39.02 14.08
N ASN A 606 5.35 -38.76 13.55
CA ASN A 606 4.93 -39.27 12.25
C ASN A 606 5.82 -38.63 11.15
N PRO A 607 6.65 -39.41 10.44
CA PRO A 607 7.64 -38.82 9.51
C PRO A 607 7.02 -37.99 8.37
N PRO A 608 5.92 -38.42 7.71
CA PRO A 608 5.18 -37.57 6.75
C PRO A 608 4.81 -36.19 7.28
N TRP A 609 4.22 -36.11 8.48
CA TRP A 609 3.84 -34.84 9.08
C TRP A 609 5.06 -33.98 9.40
N GLY A 610 6.07 -34.57 10.05
CA GLY A 610 7.30 -33.87 10.42
C GLY A 610 8.05 -33.29 9.21
N LYS A 611 8.09 -34.01 8.09
CA LYS A 611 8.64 -33.52 6.81
C LYS A 611 7.82 -32.34 6.27
N THR A 612 6.49 -32.44 6.33
CA THR A 612 5.57 -31.43 5.80
C THR A 612 5.70 -30.10 6.56
N VAL A 613 5.59 -30.12 7.88
CA VAL A 613 5.67 -28.88 8.69
C VAL A 613 7.06 -28.24 8.65
N LYS A 614 8.11 -29.05 8.50
CA LYS A 614 9.48 -28.56 8.30
C LYS A 614 9.65 -27.89 6.92
N ALA A 615 9.16 -28.54 5.87
CA ALA A 615 9.25 -28.01 4.49
C ALA A 615 8.48 -26.69 4.33
N LEU A 616 7.36 -26.54 5.03
CA LEU A 616 6.55 -25.31 5.03
C LEU A 616 7.09 -24.24 5.98
N GLY A 617 8.21 -24.49 6.69
CA GLY A 617 8.77 -23.54 7.65
C GLY A 617 7.89 -23.32 8.90
N LEU A 618 6.89 -24.16 9.13
CA LEU A 618 5.91 -24.00 10.20
C LEU A 618 6.45 -24.46 11.55
N LEU A 619 7.17 -25.58 11.64
CA LEU A 619 7.58 -26.19 12.92
C LEU A 619 8.76 -27.15 12.73
N LYS A 620 9.68 -27.21 13.71
CA LYS A 620 10.68 -28.30 13.84
C LYS A 620 10.24 -29.28 14.93
N ALA A 621 10.73 -30.52 14.90
CA ALA A 621 10.49 -31.48 15.98
C ALA A 621 11.82 -31.98 16.56
N GLY A 622 11.86 -32.25 17.86
CA GLY A 622 13.03 -32.75 18.57
C GLY A 622 12.68 -33.55 19.82
N PHE A 623 13.61 -34.37 20.29
CA PHE A 623 13.41 -35.29 21.41
C PHE A 623 14.13 -34.83 22.69
N ALA A 624 13.47 -34.91 23.84
CA ALA A 624 14.05 -34.60 25.15
C ALA A 624 13.39 -35.42 26.27
N SER A 625 14.13 -35.80 27.32
CA SER A 625 13.63 -36.59 28.45
C SER A 625 12.73 -35.74 29.38
N ILE A 626 11.48 -35.48 28.97
CA ILE A 626 10.54 -34.61 29.69
C ILE A 626 10.14 -35.25 31.03
N LYS A 627 9.77 -36.54 31.03
CA LYS A 627 9.43 -37.28 32.27
C LYS A 627 10.64 -37.67 33.11
N ASN A 628 11.66 -38.23 32.47
CA ASN A 628 12.77 -38.87 33.18
C ASN A 628 13.76 -37.84 33.75
N ASN A 629 13.91 -36.67 33.10
CA ASN A 629 14.80 -35.62 33.57
C ASN A 629 14.26 -34.20 33.31
N PRO A 630 13.14 -33.82 33.96
CA PRO A 630 12.48 -32.54 33.70
C PRO A 630 13.36 -31.33 34.03
N ARG A 631 14.25 -31.43 35.04
CA ARG A 631 15.13 -30.32 35.43
C ARG A 631 16.19 -30.03 34.37
N GLN A 632 16.85 -31.06 33.84
CA GLN A 632 17.84 -30.90 32.78
C GLN A 632 17.17 -30.47 31.47
N THR A 633 16.03 -31.06 31.13
CA THR A 633 15.23 -30.65 29.97
C THR A 633 14.80 -29.20 30.07
N LEU A 634 14.33 -28.74 31.25
CA LEU A 634 13.98 -27.34 31.49
C LEU A 634 15.18 -26.40 31.28
N GLN A 635 16.37 -26.75 31.78
CA GLN A 635 17.57 -25.94 31.56
C GLN A 635 17.94 -25.84 30.07
N ARG A 636 17.83 -26.94 29.32
CA ARG A 636 18.06 -26.95 27.87
C ARG A 636 17.02 -26.13 27.11
N VAL A 637 15.75 -26.24 27.47
CA VAL A 637 14.65 -25.44 26.92
C VAL A 637 14.87 -23.95 27.17
N ARG A 638 15.24 -23.58 28.41
CA ARG A 638 15.57 -22.19 28.76
C ARG A 638 16.72 -21.64 27.93
N LYS A 639 17.76 -22.44 27.69
CA LYS A 639 18.88 -22.08 26.81
C LYS A 639 18.43 -21.96 25.35
N PHE A 640 17.61 -22.89 24.86
CA PHE A 640 17.11 -22.90 23.49
C PHE A 640 16.20 -21.70 23.20
N ILE A 641 15.28 -21.36 24.10
CA ILE A 641 14.38 -20.22 23.93
C ILE A 641 15.04 -18.89 24.33
N GLY A 642 16.08 -18.92 25.16
CA GLY A 642 16.74 -17.72 25.67
C GLY A 642 15.97 -17.04 26.81
N THR A 643 15.24 -17.81 27.62
CA THR A 643 14.42 -17.26 28.72
C THR A 643 14.67 -17.98 30.04
N GLN A 644 14.58 -17.25 31.16
CA GLN A 644 14.57 -17.82 32.52
C GLN A 644 13.16 -18.16 33.00
N ALA A 645 12.16 -18.03 32.13
CA ALA A 645 10.76 -18.36 32.39
C ALA A 645 10.58 -19.69 33.12
N ASN A 646 9.66 -19.74 34.06
CA ASN A 646 9.09 -21.00 34.50
C ASN A 646 8.22 -21.54 33.36
N ILE A 647 8.67 -22.64 32.75
CA ILE A 647 8.04 -23.33 31.62
C ILE A 647 7.47 -24.62 32.19
N PRO A 648 6.14 -24.76 32.31
CA PRO A 648 5.54 -25.96 32.86
C PRO A 648 5.70 -27.13 31.88
N LEU A 649 6.81 -27.85 31.99
CA LEU A 649 7.03 -29.13 31.31
C LEU A 649 6.18 -30.21 31.98
N ARG A 650 4.89 -30.25 31.63
CA ARG A 650 3.97 -31.32 32.00
C ARG A 650 3.68 -32.16 30.74
N GLY A 651 3.26 -33.40 30.91
CA GLY A 651 2.96 -34.35 29.82
C GLY A 651 4.19 -34.88 29.06
N ASN A 652 4.01 -35.38 27.84
CA ASN A 652 5.05 -36.11 27.09
C ASN A 652 5.48 -35.37 25.80
N SER A 653 5.00 -34.16 25.54
CA SER A 653 5.50 -33.30 24.47
C SER A 653 5.05 -31.87 24.72
N VAL A 654 5.77 -30.90 24.17
CA VAL A 654 5.56 -29.48 24.35
C VAL A 654 5.88 -28.75 23.04
N ILE A 655 4.91 -28.06 22.42
CA ILE A 655 5.25 -27.06 21.40
C ILE A 655 5.78 -25.83 22.09
N LEU A 656 7.01 -25.47 21.77
CA LEU A 656 7.66 -24.24 22.16
C LEU A 656 7.73 -23.34 20.93
N ASP A 657 7.04 -22.21 20.98
CA ASP A 657 7.19 -21.15 19.99
C ASP A 657 7.75 -19.91 20.67
N ALA A 658 8.90 -19.47 20.21
CA ALA A 658 9.53 -18.26 20.65
C ALA A 658 9.86 -17.38 19.46
N LEU A 659 9.27 -16.20 19.44
CA LEU A 659 9.53 -15.16 18.47
C LEU A 659 10.08 -13.96 19.22
N GLU A 660 11.36 -13.69 19.01
CA GLU A 660 11.97 -12.45 19.45
C GLU A 660 11.97 -11.46 18.29
N TYR A 661 11.36 -10.31 18.54
CA TYR A 661 11.27 -9.18 17.64
C TYR A 661 12.05 -8.03 18.27
N GLN A 662 12.92 -7.43 17.48
CA GLN A 662 13.59 -6.17 17.79
C GLN A 662 13.43 -5.26 16.59
N GLY A 663 12.89 -4.06 16.79
CA GLY A 663 12.67 -3.10 15.71
C GLY A 663 13.01 -1.70 16.17
N LEU A 664 13.73 -0.96 15.33
CA LEU A 664 14.00 0.45 15.54
C LEU A 664 12.90 1.29 14.90
N TRP A 665 12.43 2.35 15.56
CA TRP A 665 11.55 3.32 14.90
C TRP A 665 12.20 3.84 13.62
N THR A 666 11.42 4.13 12.58
CA THR A 666 12.02 4.79 11.38
C THR A 666 12.67 6.12 11.76
N ALA A 667 12.08 6.86 12.71
CA ALA A 667 12.69 8.06 13.29
C ALA A 667 12.74 7.95 14.81
N ALA A 668 13.92 8.18 15.38
CA ALA A 668 14.14 8.15 16.81
C ALA A 668 13.39 9.29 17.53
N PHE A 669 12.93 9.00 18.74
CA PHE A 669 12.55 10.02 19.70
C PHE A 669 13.82 10.58 20.35
N SER A 670 13.92 11.90 20.49
CA SER A 670 15.10 12.48 21.14
C SER A 670 15.06 12.19 22.64
N GLU A 671 16.12 11.62 23.20
CA GLU A 671 16.27 11.47 24.66
C GLU A 671 16.11 12.80 25.40
N ALA A 672 16.52 13.92 24.78
CA ALA A 672 16.37 15.26 25.35
C ALA A 672 14.90 15.75 25.41
N ASP A 673 14.02 15.15 24.61
CA ASP A 673 12.60 15.46 24.56
C ASP A 673 11.75 14.47 25.38
N ILE A 674 12.37 13.48 26.02
CA ILE A 674 11.68 12.57 26.96
C ILE A 674 11.42 13.30 28.26
N LYS A 675 10.15 13.32 28.67
CA LYS A 675 9.71 14.02 29.89
C LYS A 675 8.86 13.10 30.72
N ARG A 676 9.15 13.08 32.03
CA ARG A 676 8.29 12.43 33.01
C ARG A 676 6.98 13.20 33.11
N GLN A 677 5.88 12.53 32.79
CA GLN A 677 4.55 13.13 32.71
C GLN A 677 3.50 12.23 33.38
N PRO A 678 2.42 12.80 33.92
CA PRO A 678 1.33 12.03 34.51
C PRO A 678 0.65 11.15 33.46
N PHE A 679 0.28 9.94 33.87
CA PHE A 679 -0.59 9.04 33.12
C PHE A 679 -1.93 8.95 33.83
N TYR A 680 -3.01 9.14 33.08
CA TYR A 680 -4.36 9.27 33.57
C TYR A 680 -5.15 7.98 33.37
N ASN A 681 -6.15 7.72 34.21
CA ASN A 681 -7.20 6.75 33.89
C ASN A 681 -8.29 7.37 33.00
N GLU A 682 -9.30 6.58 32.66
CA GLU A 682 -10.44 7.02 31.83
C GLU A 682 -11.26 8.15 32.48
N GLN A 683 -11.19 8.31 33.80
CA GLN A 683 -11.86 9.38 34.55
C GLN A 683 -11.02 10.67 34.64
N GLY A 684 -9.82 10.68 34.03
CA GLY A 684 -8.90 11.82 34.09
C GLY A 684 -8.15 11.95 35.41
N LEU A 685 -8.16 10.92 36.28
CA LEU A 685 -7.36 10.88 37.49
C LEU A 685 -5.96 10.36 37.18
N VAL A 686 -4.93 10.99 37.76
CA VAL A 686 -3.56 10.52 37.65
C VAL A 686 -3.42 9.19 38.38
N ILE A 687 -2.98 8.15 37.67
CA ILE A 687 -2.76 6.79 38.19
C ILE A 687 -1.29 6.37 38.17
N GLY A 688 -0.42 7.21 37.63
CA GLY A 688 1.03 7.02 37.64
C GLY A 688 1.74 8.10 36.84
N GLU A 689 3.04 7.91 36.65
CA GLU A 689 3.87 8.74 35.77
C GLU A 689 4.59 7.85 34.76
N VAL A 690 4.83 8.40 33.58
CA VAL A 690 5.51 7.73 32.47
C VAL A 690 6.55 8.65 31.86
N ASP A 691 7.62 8.06 31.33
CA ASP A 691 8.57 8.76 30.47
C ASP A 691 7.92 8.97 29.10
N MET A 692 7.34 10.14 28.88
CA MET A 692 6.68 10.48 27.63
C MET A 692 7.71 10.89 26.59
N MET A 693 7.76 10.15 25.48
CA MET A 693 8.62 10.43 24.35
C MET A 693 7.88 11.32 23.36
N HIS A 694 8.52 12.42 22.92
CA HIS A 694 7.92 13.40 22.01
C HIS A 694 8.64 13.41 20.67
N ILE A 695 7.88 13.48 19.57
CA ILE A 695 8.42 13.68 18.23
C ILE A 695 7.48 14.53 17.39
N ARG A 696 8.03 15.64 16.86
CA ARG A 696 7.29 16.50 15.93
C ARG A 696 7.65 16.15 14.49
N LYS A 697 6.72 15.54 13.77
CA LYS A 697 6.92 15.11 12.38
C LYS A 697 5.59 15.01 11.64
N ARG A 698 5.66 14.80 10.33
CA ARG A 698 4.48 14.36 9.57
C ARG A 698 4.21 12.89 9.87
N VAL A 699 3.00 12.59 10.30
CA VAL A 699 2.50 11.24 10.57
C VAL A 699 1.16 11.03 9.90
N ARG A 700 0.81 9.77 9.64
CA ARG A 700 -0.54 9.40 9.21
C ARG A 700 -1.43 9.32 10.45
N LEU A 701 -2.60 9.95 10.38
CA LEU A 701 -3.52 10.10 11.52
C LEU A 701 -4.95 9.86 11.04
N ALA A 702 -5.52 8.75 11.47
CA ALA A 702 -6.92 8.45 11.23
C ALA A 702 -7.77 8.95 12.41
N GLN A 703 -8.80 9.73 12.10
CA GLN A 703 -9.93 9.90 13.00
C GLN A 703 -10.85 8.70 12.76
N ALA A 704 -11.04 7.84 13.76
CA ALA A 704 -11.91 6.68 13.66
C ALA A 704 -13.12 6.87 14.59
N PRO A 705 -14.16 7.63 14.17
CA PRO A 705 -15.38 7.83 14.95
C PRO A 705 -16.06 6.51 15.34
N PHE A 706 -15.98 5.49 14.47
CA PHE A 706 -16.52 4.15 14.76
C PHE A 706 -15.81 3.45 15.94
N LEU A 707 -14.53 3.76 16.20
CA LEU A 707 -13.82 3.29 17.40
C LEU A 707 -13.98 4.25 18.58
N GLY A 708 -14.49 5.47 18.34
CA GLY A 708 -14.36 6.57 19.29
C GLY A 708 -12.89 6.86 19.61
N ALA A 709 -11.99 6.79 18.63
CA ALA A 709 -10.55 6.96 18.85
C ALA A 709 -9.85 7.70 17.70
N LYS A 710 -8.69 8.29 18.02
CA LYS A 710 -7.69 8.73 17.05
C LYS A 710 -6.64 7.64 16.93
N VAL A 711 -6.21 7.31 15.71
CA VAL A 711 -5.17 6.30 15.45
C VAL A 711 -4.01 6.96 14.73
N VAL A 712 -2.82 6.90 15.31
CA VAL A 712 -1.57 7.31 14.65
C VAL A 712 -0.82 6.09 14.15
N GLU A 713 -0.19 6.23 12.98
CA GLU A 713 0.70 5.24 12.41
C GLU A 713 2.17 5.65 12.59
N LEU A 714 2.94 4.80 13.25
CA LEU A 714 4.36 4.98 13.49
C LEU A 714 5.17 3.85 12.80
N PRO A 715 5.80 4.15 11.66
CA PRO A 715 6.61 3.18 10.94
C PRO A 715 7.82 2.69 11.74
N VAL A 716 8.16 1.42 11.56
CA VAL A 716 9.27 0.71 12.19
C VAL A 716 10.19 0.17 11.10
N GLY A 717 11.48 0.39 11.28
CA GLY A 717 12.51 0.10 10.32
C GLY A 717 12.62 1.12 9.19
N VAL A 718 13.63 0.94 8.35
CA VAL A 718 14.03 1.77 7.21
C VAL A 718 12.99 1.72 6.11
N ASP A 719 12.56 0.51 5.78
CA ASP A 719 11.64 0.26 4.67
C ASP A 719 10.19 0.58 5.06
N GLY A 720 9.94 0.82 6.36
CA GLY A 720 8.61 1.03 6.91
C GLY A 720 7.68 -0.16 6.69
N ARG A 721 8.22 -1.35 6.43
CA ARG A 721 7.42 -2.56 6.21
C ARG A 721 6.59 -2.88 7.44
N TYR A 722 7.16 -2.67 8.61
CA TYR A 722 6.47 -2.83 9.87
C TYR A 722 5.95 -1.50 10.37
N THR A 723 4.78 -1.50 10.97
CA THR A 723 4.19 -0.27 11.50
C THR A 723 3.49 -0.53 12.82
N MET A 724 3.65 0.38 13.77
CA MET A 724 2.92 0.37 15.02
C MET A 724 1.77 1.35 14.94
N LEU A 725 0.56 0.83 15.08
CA LEU A 725 -0.64 1.64 15.25
C LEU A 725 -0.82 1.91 16.74
N ILE A 726 -1.10 3.16 17.11
CA ILE A 726 -1.47 3.56 18.47
C ILE A 726 -2.81 4.27 18.40
N ALA A 727 -3.80 3.76 19.13
CA ALA A 727 -5.15 4.31 19.16
C ALA A 727 -5.50 4.85 20.56
N VAL A 728 -5.83 6.13 20.64
CA VAL A 728 -6.21 6.82 21.88
C VAL A 728 -7.67 7.27 21.77
N GLY A 729 -8.48 6.94 22.78
CA GLY A 729 -9.91 7.26 22.80
C GLY A 729 -10.21 8.78 22.77
N THR A 730 -11.28 9.17 22.07
CA THR A 730 -11.79 10.54 21.99
C THR A 730 -13.16 10.66 22.65
N GLY A 731 -13.21 11.21 23.88
CA GLY A 731 -14.45 11.43 24.64
C GLY A 731 -14.57 10.57 25.91
N ASN A 732 -15.79 10.40 26.43
CA ASN A 732 -16.09 9.80 27.75
C ASN A 732 -16.35 8.27 27.73
N ASN A 733 -16.21 7.60 26.59
CA ASN A 733 -16.40 6.16 26.45
C ASN A 733 -15.13 5.57 25.84
N ILE A 734 -14.51 4.48 26.27
CA ILE A 734 -14.22 3.71 27.50
C ILE A 734 -13.54 2.53 26.79
N LEU A 735 -12.22 2.38 26.93
CA LEU A 735 -11.30 1.53 26.17
C LEU A 735 -11.90 0.18 25.73
N LYS A 736 -12.77 -0.42 26.56
CA LYS A 736 -13.53 -1.65 26.29
C LYS A 736 -14.27 -1.68 24.96
N ASN A 737 -14.91 -0.59 24.54
CA ASN A 737 -15.63 -0.56 23.25
C ASN A 737 -14.66 -0.48 22.07
N ALA A 738 -13.60 0.32 22.21
CA ALA A 738 -12.56 0.40 21.19
C ALA A 738 -11.85 -0.95 21.02
N ILE A 739 -11.58 -1.67 22.12
CA ILE A 739 -10.99 -3.02 22.12
C ILE A 739 -11.81 -3.96 21.24
N SER A 740 -13.12 -4.07 21.45
CA SER A 740 -13.92 -5.06 20.71
C SER A 740 -13.98 -4.78 19.20
N MET A 741 -13.77 -3.53 18.77
CA MET A 741 -13.87 -3.12 17.37
C MET A 741 -12.51 -2.98 16.67
N PHE A 742 -11.42 -2.70 17.41
CA PHE A 742 -10.13 -2.29 16.85
C PHE A 742 -9.59 -3.23 15.77
N MET A 743 -9.47 -4.52 16.09
CA MET A 743 -8.96 -5.50 15.13
C MET A 743 -9.95 -5.85 14.02
N GLY A 744 -11.26 -5.67 14.27
CA GLY A 744 -12.31 -5.92 13.27
C GLY A 744 -12.37 -4.84 12.20
N SER A 745 -12.00 -3.62 12.56
CA SER A 745 -11.99 -2.45 11.67
C SER A 745 -10.61 -2.15 11.06
N ILE A 746 -9.64 -3.07 11.17
CA ILE A 746 -8.25 -2.78 10.80
C ILE A 746 -8.07 -2.36 9.32
N LEU A 747 -8.84 -2.96 8.41
CA LEU A 747 -8.79 -2.61 6.99
C LEU A 747 -9.30 -1.18 6.74
N GLU A 748 -10.35 -0.78 7.45
CA GLU A 748 -10.91 0.59 7.38
C GLU A 748 -9.93 1.60 7.99
N ILE A 749 -9.31 1.28 9.13
CA ILE A 749 -8.26 2.12 9.76
C ILE A 749 -7.12 2.37 8.77
N PHE A 750 -6.61 1.33 8.10
CA PHE A 750 -5.54 1.49 7.11
C PHE A 750 -5.98 2.33 5.90
N SER A 751 -7.23 2.21 5.46
CA SER A 751 -7.77 3.05 4.39
C SER A 751 -7.80 4.53 4.80
N LEU A 752 -8.22 4.86 6.03
CA LEU A 752 -8.22 6.23 6.56
C LEU A 752 -6.80 6.79 6.73
N LEU A 753 -5.85 5.97 7.15
CA LEU A 753 -4.43 6.36 7.30
C LEU A 753 -3.77 6.68 5.96
N GLN A 754 -4.18 6.01 4.87
CA GLN A 754 -3.65 6.30 3.53
C GLN A 754 -3.98 7.74 3.08
N MET A 755 -5.15 8.26 3.48
CA MET A 755 -5.65 9.57 3.08
C MET A 755 -5.13 10.74 3.92
N SER A 756 -4.37 10.48 5.00
CA SER A 756 -3.96 11.50 5.97
C SER A 756 -2.43 11.53 6.12
N LEU A 757 -1.82 12.71 5.95
CA LEU A 757 -0.41 12.95 6.30
C LEU A 757 -0.29 14.37 6.85
N VAL A 758 -0.24 14.50 8.17
CA VAL A 758 -0.38 15.78 8.87
C VAL A 758 0.84 16.05 9.77
N PRO A 759 1.30 17.31 9.89
CA PRO A 759 2.32 17.67 10.87
C PRO A 759 1.73 17.57 12.27
N LEU A 760 2.30 16.72 13.12
CA LEU A 760 1.77 16.43 14.46
C LEU A 760 2.92 16.39 15.47
N ASP A 761 2.67 16.87 16.69
CA ASP A 761 3.49 16.55 17.84
C ASP A 761 2.95 15.25 18.45
N VAL A 762 3.75 14.18 18.41
CA VAL A 762 3.35 12.85 18.85
C VAL A 762 4.05 12.53 20.16
N ALA A 763 3.26 12.33 21.20
CA ALA A 763 3.66 12.00 22.56
C ALA A 763 3.20 10.59 22.90
N VAL A 764 4.16 9.66 23.05
CA VAL A 764 3.91 8.24 23.36
C VAL A 764 4.81 7.82 24.53
N PRO A 765 4.29 7.11 25.55
CA PRO A 765 5.13 6.71 26.67
C PRO A 765 6.16 5.66 26.26
N ARG A 766 7.33 5.69 26.90
CA ARG A 766 8.17 4.50 27.04
C ARG A 766 7.43 3.52 27.95
N PHE A 767 7.20 2.30 27.50
CA PHE A 767 6.46 1.32 28.30
C PHE A 767 6.96 -0.09 28.08
N SER A 768 6.82 -0.92 29.11
CA SER A 768 6.94 -2.37 28.98
C SER A 768 5.63 -3.00 29.45
N ILE A 769 5.18 -4.03 28.76
CA ILE A 769 3.98 -4.78 29.11
C ILE A 769 4.24 -6.25 28.88
N SER A 770 3.79 -7.08 29.81
CA SER A 770 3.87 -8.53 29.65
C SER A 770 2.55 -9.16 30.02
N SER A 771 2.25 -10.28 29.39
CA SER A 771 1.05 -11.05 29.67
C SER A 771 1.30 -12.54 29.49
N GLU A 772 0.58 -13.34 30.26
CA GLU A 772 0.56 -14.78 30.15
C GLU A 772 -0.89 -15.26 30.21
N PHE A 773 -1.31 -16.00 29.19
CA PHE A 773 -2.66 -16.54 29.11
C PHE A 773 -2.62 -18.01 28.69
N ASP A 774 -3.46 -18.84 29.30
CA ASP A 774 -3.89 -20.08 28.65
C ASP A 774 -5.00 -19.73 27.67
N ILE A 775 -4.68 -19.72 26.38
CA ILE A 775 -5.63 -19.35 25.33
C ILE A 775 -6.51 -20.50 24.91
N ARG A 776 -6.38 -21.69 25.53
CA ARG A 776 -7.25 -22.83 25.25
C ARG A 776 -8.72 -22.45 25.32
N ALA A 777 -9.14 -21.79 26.41
CA ALA A 777 -10.54 -21.38 26.57
C ALA A 777 -10.99 -20.42 25.45
N ALA A 778 -10.09 -19.52 25.00
CA ALA A 778 -10.37 -18.66 23.87
C ALA A 778 -10.54 -19.48 22.57
N LEU A 779 -9.66 -20.45 22.30
CA LEU A 779 -9.74 -21.33 21.12
C LEU A 779 -10.97 -22.25 21.12
N GLU A 780 -11.40 -22.73 22.30
CA GLU A 780 -12.63 -23.51 22.44
C GLU A 780 -13.88 -22.69 22.07
N ASP A 781 -13.91 -21.38 22.38
CA ASP A 781 -15.00 -20.48 21.96
C ASP A 781 -15.07 -20.33 20.44
N PHE A 782 -13.93 -20.45 19.73
CA PHE A 782 -13.86 -20.36 18.27
C PHE A 782 -14.15 -21.65 17.54
N GLY A 783 -14.51 -22.71 18.27
CA GLY A 783 -14.90 -23.98 17.69
C GLY A 783 -13.80 -25.03 17.71
N VAL A 784 -12.58 -24.73 18.16
CA VAL A 784 -11.50 -25.73 18.35
C VAL A 784 -11.75 -26.49 19.65
N LYS A 785 -12.72 -27.42 19.65
CA LYS A 785 -13.13 -28.19 20.83
C LYS A 785 -12.68 -29.65 20.80
N SER A 786 -12.77 -30.31 19.64
CA SER A 786 -12.39 -31.71 19.51
C SER A 786 -10.89 -31.90 19.62
N PHE A 787 -10.10 -30.89 19.25
CA PHE A 787 -8.64 -30.91 19.42
C PHE A 787 -8.20 -31.20 20.85
N TRP A 788 -8.94 -30.76 21.87
CA TRP A 788 -8.61 -30.96 23.29
C TRP A 788 -9.26 -32.19 23.93
N ARG A 789 -10.19 -32.84 23.22
CA ARG A 789 -11.08 -33.87 23.79
C ARG A 789 -10.96 -35.21 23.09
N ASP A 790 -10.62 -35.22 21.81
CA ASP A 790 -10.47 -36.42 21.01
C ASP A 790 -9.09 -37.05 21.26
N PRO A 791 -9.02 -38.28 21.82
CA PRO A 791 -7.76 -38.97 22.04
C PRO A 791 -6.95 -39.19 20.75
N LEU A 792 -7.59 -39.16 19.58
CA LEU A 792 -6.96 -39.31 18.27
C LEU A 792 -6.61 -37.97 17.62
N ALA A 793 -6.83 -36.84 18.29
CA ALA A 793 -6.63 -35.50 17.72
C ALA A 793 -5.25 -35.28 17.09
N THR A 794 -4.19 -35.91 17.60
CA THR A 794 -2.82 -35.78 17.10
C THR A 794 -2.27 -37.10 16.57
N LYS A 795 -3.14 -38.02 16.17
CA LYS A 795 -2.78 -39.36 15.66
C LYS A 795 -1.78 -39.34 14.51
N TYR A 796 -1.80 -38.31 13.66
CA TYR A 796 -0.85 -38.14 12.56
C TYR A 796 0.30 -37.18 12.87
N VAL A 797 0.39 -36.67 14.10
CA VAL A 797 1.54 -35.91 14.62
C VAL A 797 2.51 -36.85 15.33
N SER A 798 2.00 -37.64 16.29
CA SER A 798 2.81 -38.54 17.11
C SER A 798 2.16 -39.90 17.35
N ASP A 799 2.99 -40.92 17.52
CA ASP A 799 2.60 -42.26 17.94
C ASP A 799 3.21 -42.58 19.32
N PRO A 800 2.39 -42.88 20.34
CA PRO A 800 0.92 -42.87 20.31
C PRO A 800 0.36 -41.44 20.28
N SER A 801 -0.90 -41.33 19.85
CA SER A 801 -1.61 -40.04 19.82
C SER A 801 -1.63 -39.41 21.20
N ALA A 802 -1.49 -38.10 21.22
CA ALA A 802 -1.26 -37.34 22.42
C ALA A 802 -2.33 -36.25 22.55
N LEU A 803 -2.99 -36.16 23.70
CA LEU A 803 -4.06 -35.19 23.90
C LEU A 803 -3.49 -33.84 24.39
N PRO A 804 -3.73 -32.73 23.69
CA PRO A 804 -3.29 -31.40 24.10
C PRO A 804 -3.93 -30.96 25.42
N GLY A 805 -3.12 -30.59 26.42
CA GLY A 805 -3.57 -30.21 27.76
C GLY A 805 -3.87 -28.73 27.95
N SER A 806 -2.88 -27.88 27.67
CA SER A 806 -2.95 -26.42 27.80
C SER A 806 -2.37 -25.76 26.55
N PHE A 807 -2.71 -24.50 26.29
CA PHE A 807 -2.05 -23.68 25.27
C PHE A 807 -1.69 -22.34 25.89
N ILE A 808 -0.51 -22.28 26.49
CA ILE A 808 -0.05 -21.09 27.21
C ILE A 808 0.71 -20.21 26.22
N GLN A 809 0.39 -18.92 26.15
CA GLN A 809 1.20 -17.91 25.46
C GLN A 809 1.67 -16.87 26.47
N ARG A 810 2.98 -16.68 26.53
CA ARG A 810 3.61 -15.54 27.20
C ARG A 810 4.11 -14.55 26.16
N VAL A 811 3.81 -13.27 26.33
CA VAL A 811 4.26 -12.17 25.47
C VAL A 811 4.80 -11.05 26.35
N SER A 812 5.89 -10.43 25.93
CA SER A 812 6.43 -9.23 26.57
C SER A 812 6.81 -8.22 25.50
N VAL A 813 6.28 -7.01 25.53
CA VAL A 813 6.66 -5.90 24.64
C VAL A 813 7.34 -4.84 25.48
N SER A 814 8.43 -4.27 24.99
CA SER A 814 9.00 -3.03 25.52
C SER A 814 9.09 -2.01 24.40
N VAL A 815 8.77 -0.76 24.66
CA VAL A 815 8.80 0.32 23.68
C VAL A 815 9.73 1.40 24.20
N ASP A 816 10.71 1.78 23.39
CA ASP A 816 11.76 2.74 23.72
C ASP A 816 11.93 3.81 22.61
N SER A 817 12.86 4.74 22.76
CA SER A 817 13.07 5.93 21.94
C SER A 817 13.86 5.68 20.65
N TRP A 818 14.54 4.54 20.55
CA TRP A 818 15.59 4.29 19.56
C TRP A 818 15.02 4.15 18.16
N GLY A 819 15.67 4.79 17.19
CA GLY A 819 15.27 4.76 15.80
C GLY A 819 16.45 4.84 14.84
N VAL A 820 16.18 4.52 13.57
CA VAL A 820 17.22 4.47 12.53
C VAL A 820 17.65 5.86 12.11
N GLU A 821 16.69 6.76 11.86
CA GLU A 821 16.97 8.17 11.60
C GLU A 821 17.04 8.94 12.92
N PRO A 822 17.96 9.90 13.07
CA PRO A 822 18.00 10.77 14.24
C PRO A 822 16.72 11.60 14.36
N ALA A 823 16.41 12.02 15.58
CA ALA A 823 15.25 12.88 15.84
C ALA A 823 15.31 14.16 15.00
N PRO A 824 14.18 14.62 14.41
CA PRO A 824 14.15 15.85 13.63
C PRO A 824 14.67 17.04 14.45
N GLN A 825 15.66 17.78 13.94
CA GLN A 825 16.23 18.92 14.68
C GLN A 825 15.19 20.05 14.85
N ARG A 826 15.01 20.52 16.09
CA ARG A 826 14.21 21.74 16.37
C ARG A 826 14.85 22.92 15.66
N ARG A 827 14.18 23.48 14.65
CA ARG A 827 14.48 24.86 14.20
C ARG A 827 14.15 25.81 15.36
N GLN A 828 15.17 26.24 16.11
CA GLN A 828 15.06 27.40 16.97
C GLN A 828 15.01 28.66 16.09
N GLY A 829 13.85 29.29 16.00
CA GLY A 829 13.66 30.54 15.28
C GLY A 829 12.44 31.27 15.81
N LEU A 830 12.68 32.37 16.53
CA LEU A 830 11.78 33.38 17.07
C LEU A 830 10.26 33.18 16.87
N VAL A 831 9.56 32.97 17.98
CA VAL A 831 8.15 33.34 18.13
C VAL A 831 8.11 34.85 18.40
N SER A 832 7.70 35.65 17.44
CA SER A 832 7.17 37.00 17.71
C SER A 832 6.17 37.41 16.65
N GLY A 833 4.89 37.41 17.03
CA GLY A 833 3.86 38.32 16.55
C GLY A 833 3.34 38.12 15.13
N LEU A 834 2.31 37.28 14.98
CA LEU A 834 1.13 37.66 14.19
C LEU A 834 -0.07 36.81 14.61
N LEU A 835 -0.98 37.47 15.33
CA LEU A 835 -2.35 37.03 15.57
C LEU A 835 -3.00 36.67 14.23
N GLY A 836 -3.71 35.55 14.23
CA GLY A 836 -4.29 34.93 13.04
C GLY A 836 -5.27 35.84 12.32
N VAL A 837 -5.15 35.84 10.99
CA VAL A 837 -6.28 36.02 10.09
C VAL A 837 -6.67 34.61 9.67
N ALA A 838 -7.76 34.10 10.25
CA ALA A 838 -8.40 32.89 9.77
C ALA A 838 -8.93 33.15 8.36
N SER A 839 -8.32 32.54 7.35
CA SER A 839 -8.91 32.45 6.02
C SER A 839 -9.99 31.36 6.05
N ASN A 840 -11.25 31.79 6.12
CA ASN A 840 -12.42 30.94 5.92
C ASN A 840 -12.44 30.42 4.48
N THR A 841 -11.86 29.24 4.26
CA THR A 841 -12.21 28.38 3.13
C THR A 841 -12.63 27.04 3.69
N ALA A 842 -13.92 26.76 3.59
CA ALA A 842 -14.57 25.57 4.08
C ALA A 842 -14.09 24.31 3.32
N THR A 843 -12.95 23.75 3.72
CA THR A 843 -12.87 22.31 3.90
C THR A 843 -13.45 22.02 5.28
N GLY A 844 -14.16 20.91 5.46
CA GLY A 844 -14.80 20.52 6.74
C GLY A 844 -13.83 20.22 7.90
N VAL A 845 -12.72 20.95 7.99
CA VAL A 845 -11.73 20.90 9.05
C VAL A 845 -11.42 22.34 9.47
N ALA A 846 -12.43 23.06 9.98
CA ALA A 846 -12.23 24.34 10.62
C ALA A 846 -12.33 24.20 12.14
N SER A 847 -11.32 24.74 12.82
CA SER A 847 -11.19 24.98 14.26
C SER A 847 -10.73 23.82 15.15
N PHE A 848 -9.41 23.58 15.19
CA PHE A 848 -8.75 23.36 16.48
C PHE A 848 -7.34 23.97 16.43
N ALA A 849 -7.12 25.00 17.23
CA ALA A 849 -5.80 25.25 17.79
C ALA A 849 -5.39 24.01 18.61
N GLY A 850 -4.19 23.46 18.40
CA GLY A 850 -3.61 22.39 19.24
C GLY A 850 -3.47 20.99 18.61
N GLN A 851 -2.71 20.85 17.52
CA GLN A 851 -2.42 19.53 16.92
C GLN A 851 -1.32 18.76 17.69
N GLU A 852 -1.71 18.08 18.77
CA GLU A 852 -0.92 17.09 19.51
C GLU A 852 -1.66 15.74 19.51
N PHE A 853 -0.92 14.62 19.43
CA PHE A 853 -1.41 13.28 19.73
C PHE A 853 -0.68 12.79 20.97
N THR A 854 -1.41 12.58 22.06
CA THR A 854 -0.82 12.22 23.36
C THR A 854 -1.44 10.93 23.87
N ALA A 855 -0.63 9.91 24.07
CA ALA A 855 -1.03 8.63 24.67
C ALA A 855 -0.79 8.64 26.19
N ASP A 856 -1.38 9.63 26.88
CA ASP A 856 -1.27 9.85 28.34
C ASP A 856 -2.33 9.12 29.17
N ARG A 857 -3.13 8.27 28.54
CA ARG A 857 -4.27 7.55 29.12
C ARG A 857 -4.39 6.18 28.47
N PRO A 858 -5.30 5.29 28.89
CA PRO A 858 -5.38 3.97 28.29
C PRO A 858 -5.52 4.00 26.77
N PHE A 859 -4.67 3.23 26.08
CA PHE A 859 -4.57 3.23 24.62
C PHE A 859 -4.40 1.81 24.08
N LEU A 860 -4.79 1.61 22.83
CA LEU A 860 -4.56 0.37 22.10
C LEU A 860 -3.31 0.50 21.25
N PHE A 861 -2.60 -0.61 21.06
CA PHE A 861 -1.47 -0.66 20.15
C PHE A 861 -1.46 -1.98 19.40
N ALA A 862 -0.96 -1.95 18.16
CA ALA A 862 -0.71 -3.16 17.40
C ALA A 862 0.41 -2.97 16.39
N LEU A 863 1.26 -3.99 16.26
CA LEU A 863 2.35 -4.06 15.29
C LEU A 863 1.91 -4.92 14.10
N PHE A 864 2.01 -4.37 12.90
CA PHE A 864 1.63 -5.03 11.66
C PHE A 864 2.80 -5.18 10.70
N ASP A 865 2.82 -6.29 9.97
CA ASP A 865 3.44 -6.34 8.64
C ASP A 865 2.48 -5.69 7.64
N THR A 866 2.83 -4.51 7.14
CA THR A 866 1.98 -3.73 6.22
C THR A 866 1.83 -4.40 4.87
N ALA A 867 2.82 -5.19 4.45
CA ALA A 867 2.71 -5.97 3.24
C ALA A 867 1.56 -6.96 3.41
N THR A 868 1.66 -7.91 4.34
CA THR A 868 0.72 -9.05 4.44
C THR A 868 -0.57 -8.73 5.21
N ARG A 869 -0.64 -7.54 5.82
CA ARG A 869 -1.68 -7.15 6.79
C ARG A 869 -1.77 -8.09 7.99
N THR A 870 -0.66 -8.75 8.30
CA THR A 870 -0.56 -9.68 9.43
C THR A 870 -0.28 -8.90 10.71
N CYS A 871 -1.18 -9.03 11.68
CA CYS A 871 -0.97 -8.49 13.03
C CYS A 871 0.00 -9.38 13.78
N LEU A 872 1.21 -8.90 14.03
CA LEU A 872 2.21 -9.64 14.79
C LEU A 872 1.88 -9.61 16.29
N TYR A 873 1.56 -8.42 16.80
CA TYR A 873 1.19 -8.21 18.21
C TYR A 873 0.09 -7.17 18.33
N ALA A 874 -0.77 -7.34 19.31
CA ALA A 874 -1.77 -6.34 19.67
C ALA A 874 -2.00 -6.34 21.18
N GLY A 875 -2.40 -5.20 21.72
CA GLY A 875 -2.63 -5.05 23.15
C GLY A 875 -3.35 -3.78 23.53
N ALA A 876 -3.55 -3.63 24.83
CA ALA A 876 -4.08 -2.45 25.48
C ALA A 876 -3.17 -2.10 26.66
N TYR A 877 -2.71 -0.85 26.72
CA TYR A 877 -1.92 -0.32 27.82
C TYR A 877 -2.81 0.60 28.67
N SER A 878 -2.75 0.47 29.99
CA SER A 878 -3.71 1.14 30.90
C SER A 878 -3.22 1.24 32.34
N LYS A 879 -2.25 0.40 32.73
CA LYS A 879 -1.54 0.44 34.00
C LYS A 879 -0.11 0.90 33.71
N PRO A 880 0.23 2.18 33.99
CA PRO A 880 1.60 2.64 33.84
C PRO A 880 2.51 1.83 34.78
N ASN A 881 3.66 1.37 34.30
CA ASN A 881 4.58 0.64 35.17
C ASN A 881 5.11 1.60 36.25
N PRO A 882 5.00 1.25 37.54
CA PRO A 882 5.67 2.02 38.57
C PRO A 882 7.18 1.81 38.42
N SER A 883 7.87 2.77 37.80
CA SER A 883 9.33 2.91 37.68
C SER A 883 10.07 1.76 36.97
N ASN A 884 10.52 2.01 35.72
CA ASN A 884 11.78 1.45 35.22
C ASN A 884 12.92 2.42 35.55
#